data_AF-A0AAD8F0Y1-F1
#
_entry.id   AF-A0AAD8F0Y1-F1
#
_cell.length_a   1.000
_cell.length_b   1.000
_cell.length_c   1.000
_cell.angle_alpha   90.00
_cell.angle_beta   90.00
_cell.angle_gamma   90.00
#
_symmetry.space_group_name_H-M   'P 1'
#
loop_
_entity.id
_entity.type
_entity.pdbx_description
1 polymer ?
#
loop_
_entity_poly.entity_id
_entity_poly.type
_entity_poly.pdbx_seq_one_letter_code
_entity_poly.pdbx_strand_id
1 'polypeptide(L)'
;MDLVMQAVKFLNPGQIPVITADQPLFAIAKQIQWKCPEFYGENKITLLLGGLHIEMSFLKTVGTLLKDSGWVEALVNAKVATSGCAESFLNGCHVTRTRRAHQLTACALFMLLKHAYRQYSLSYAALEENVLCFEDWKESIITTSPTFKYWTLVLQLEMILLVFVASLRDGNFTLCLQTLEELAPWFFALDQQNYGRWLSVHIHDMNKLQGGSSMCYEDLMQGRFVLQKTSRPFSKMALDQAHEQNNAMIKGEGGAVGPSALRRWMIGGPEVSKVLQDLELSFEIKRSKESDQHHEQDKGFQENFKAAVCRLMDVIQETGNPFLEKSAELVTLHDNNIVDAAVHKTLSNIHKTGVAQYNKFMQERLVNMTKPVSAPIWRNNFILIAGAKRKKRSTPQYRISSLKSDCYVFSRLYVACQTRNGGLTDFFSYENQSAPPSLSCDGRMRVSNKSGLLECLEPLQTSSAVPTVTDMTILDGAAVVNMLRPGSAKTFADYANQVFIPYVMQTLQNVSHRLDVVWDCYRSDSLKAFTRERRGLEKRKRVTPETVLPSQWGSFLRADANKTQLFAFKARYLLTVQSEKLIVTTQGPDVISNKPIDHTNLSPCNHEEADTRMMLHLAHAAEHCRRILIRTVDTDVVVLSVAAMTRHPHLQL
;
A
#
# COMPACT_ATOMS: atom_id res chain seq x y z
N MET A 1 31.89 -20.18 -19.84
CA MET A 1 31.47 -20.23 -21.26
C MET A 1 32.23 -21.31 -22.00
N ASP A 2 33.56 -21.37 -21.91
CA ASP A 2 34.40 -22.40 -22.57
C ASP A 2 33.93 -23.84 -22.33
N LEU A 3 33.65 -24.20 -21.08
CA LEU A 3 33.17 -25.54 -20.73
C LEU A 3 31.87 -25.90 -21.47
N VAL A 4 30.93 -24.96 -21.58
CA VAL A 4 29.67 -25.16 -22.29
C VAL A 4 29.93 -25.33 -23.78
N MET A 5 30.81 -24.52 -24.37
CA MET A 5 31.19 -24.65 -25.78
C MET A 5 31.85 -26.00 -26.07
N GLN A 6 32.75 -26.46 -25.20
CA GLN A 6 33.40 -27.78 -25.32
C GLN A 6 32.38 -28.91 -25.21
N ALA A 7 31.46 -28.83 -24.23
CA ALA A 7 30.42 -29.82 -24.04
C ALA A 7 29.47 -29.90 -25.25
N VAL A 8 29.02 -28.77 -25.78
CA VAL A 8 28.18 -28.72 -26.98
C VAL A 8 28.93 -29.22 -28.21
N LYS A 9 30.20 -28.83 -28.40
CA LYS A 9 31.03 -29.34 -29.51
C LYS A 9 31.18 -30.88 -29.46
N PHE A 10 31.25 -31.45 -28.26
CA PHE A 10 31.36 -32.90 -28.07
C PHE A 10 30.02 -33.61 -28.29
N LEU A 11 28.94 -33.12 -27.67
CA LEU A 11 27.62 -33.78 -27.70
C LEU A 11 26.84 -33.50 -29.00
N ASN A 12 26.92 -32.28 -29.51
CA ASN A 12 26.18 -31.79 -30.69
C ASN A 12 27.11 -30.97 -31.62
N PRO A 13 28.04 -31.62 -32.34
CA PRO A 13 28.98 -30.93 -33.23
C PRO A 13 28.27 -30.03 -34.26
N GLY A 14 28.72 -28.79 -34.40
CA GLY A 14 28.16 -27.82 -35.36
C GLY A 14 26.99 -26.99 -34.81
N GLN A 15 26.46 -27.31 -33.63
CA GLN A 15 25.41 -26.50 -32.99
C GLN A 15 26.01 -25.29 -32.25
N ILE A 16 25.34 -24.14 -32.34
CA ILE A 16 25.68 -22.95 -31.56
C ILE A 16 25.24 -23.19 -30.10
N PRO A 17 26.16 -23.10 -29.12
CA PRO A 17 25.82 -23.21 -27.70
C PRO A 17 24.86 -22.11 -27.25
N VAL A 18 23.88 -22.47 -26.43
CA VAL A 18 22.94 -21.52 -25.80
C VAL A 18 23.16 -21.55 -24.29
N ILE A 19 23.30 -20.39 -23.66
CA ILE A 19 23.38 -20.25 -22.20
C ILE A 19 22.24 -19.39 -21.70
N THR A 20 21.45 -19.93 -20.78
CA THR A 20 20.45 -19.17 -20.02
C THR A 20 20.97 -18.86 -18.63
N ALA A 21 20.85 -17.60 -18.22
CA ALA A 21 21.37 -17.13 -16.93
C ALA A 21 20.44 -16.10 -16.28
N ASP A 22 20.50 -15.99 -14.94
CA ASP A 22 19.86 -14.91 -14.22
C ASP A 22 20.49 -13.55 -14.58
N GLN A 23 19.84 -12.44 -14.20
CA GLN A 23 20.29 -11.12 -14.65
C GLN A 23 21.75 -10.79 -14.33
N PRO A 24 22.29 -11.03 -13.12
CA PRO A 24 23.70 -10.75 -12.82
C PRO A 24 24.68 -11.55 -13.69
N LEU A 25 24.45 -12.85 -13.89
CA LEU A 25 25.33 -13.68 -14.71
C LEU A 25 25.16 -13.39 -16.20
N PHE A 26 23.94 -13.12 -16.66
CA PHE A 26 23.66 -12.67 -18.03
C PHE A 26 24.43 -11.39 -18.35
N ALA A 27 24.42 -10.42 -17.43
CA ALA A 27 25.15 -9.16 -17.57
C ALA A 27 26.66 -9.38 -17.76
N ILE A 28 27.25 -10.25 -16.93
CA ILE A 28 28.68 -10.59 -17.03
C ILE A 28 28.96 -11.32 -18.34
N ALA A 29 28.13 -12.30 -18.71
CA ALA A 29 28.28 -13.05 -19.94
C ALA A 29 28.20 -12.15 -21.18
N LYS A 30 27.24 -11.22 -21.26
CA LYS A 30 27.16 -10.23 -22.34
C LYS A 30 28.39 -9.31 -22.39
N GLN A 31 28.91 -8.88 -21.24
CA GLN A 31 30.13 -8.07 -21.22
C GLN A 31 31.35 -8.83 -21.73
N ILE A 32 31.49 -10.13 -21.39
CA ILE A 32 32.51 -11.01 -21.96
C ILE A 32 32.30 -11.15 -23.47
N GLN A 33 31.05 -11.36 -23.89
CA GLN A 33 30.66 -11.47 -25.30
C GLN A 33 31.11 -10.26 -26.12
N TRP A 34 30.89 -9.05 -25.60
CA TRP A 34 31.25 -7.80 -26.27
C TRP A 34 32.75 -7.50 -26.23
N LYS A 35 33.48 -7.94 -25.19
CA LYS A 35 34.93 -7.71 -25.07
C LYS A 35 35.77 -8.69 -25.91
N CYS A 36 35.26 -9.90 -26.10
CA CYS A 36 35.96 -10.99 -26.78
C CYS A 36 35.09 -11.60 -27.91
N PRO A 37 34.62 -10.80 -28.89
CA PRO A 37 33.74 -11.26 -29.97
C PRO A 37 34.40 -12.34 -30.84
N GLU A 38 35.74 -12.35 -30.93
CA GLU A 38 36.52 -13.36 -31.63
C GLU A 38 36.39 -14.75 -31.01
N PHE A 39 36.13 -14.88 -29.70
CA PHE A 39 35.96 -16.18 -29.04
C PHE A 39 34.49 -16.46 -28.71
N TYR A 40 33.75 -15.43 -28.32
CA TYR A 40 32.40 -15.56 -27.76
C TYR A 40 31.35 -14.73 -28.49
N GLY A 41 31.59 -14.25 -29.72
CA GLY A 41 30.62 -13.45 -30.46
C GLY A 41 29.22 -14.08 -30.57
N GLU A 42 28.24 -13.27 -30.98
CA GLU A 42 26.83 -13.70 -31.08
C GLU A 42 26.61 -14.83 -32.11
N ASN A 43 27.53 -15.01 -33.06
CA ASN A 43 27.56 -16.15 -33.98
C ASN A 43 28.21 -17.42 -33.40
N LYS A 44 28.81 -17.34 -32.21
CA LYS A 44 29.51 -18.45 -31.53
C LYS A 44 28.79 -18.93 -30.29
N ILE A 45 28.01 -18.07 -29.62
CA ILE A 45 27.24 -18.42 -28.44
C ILE A 45 26.02 -17.50 -28.32
N THR A 46 24.86 -18.09 -28.01
CA THR A 46 23.63 -17.34 -27.77
C THR A 46 23.38 -17.23 -26.27
N LEU A 47 23.11 -16.02 -25.79
CA LEU A 47 22.83 -15.76 -24.38
C LEU A 47 21.34 -15.43 -24.22
N LEU A 48 20.66 -16.14 -23.33
CA LEU A 48 19.26 -15.93 -22.98
C LEU A 48 19.13 -15.46 -21.53
N LEU A 49 18.25 -14.49 -21.29
CA LEU A 49 17.92 -14.06 -19.95
C LEU A 49 16.91 -15.04 -19.33
N GLY A 50 17.13 -15.43 -18.08
CA GLY A 50 16.35 -16.45 -17.38
C GLY A 50 14.88 -16.11 -17.21
N GLY A 51 13.99 -16.93 -17.78
CA GLY A 51 12.55 -16.73 -17.77
C GLY A 51 11.93 -16.76 -16.37
N LEU A 52 12.43 -17.65 -15.48
CA LEU A 52 11.96 -17.70 -14.09
C LEU A 52 12.22 -16.37 -13.36
N HIS A 53 13.43 -15.85 -13.52
CA HIS A 53 13.83 -14.65 -12.79
C HIS A 53 13.22 -13.36 -13.39
N ILE A 54 12.90 -13.36 -14.70
CA ILE A 54 12.06 -12.33 -15.31
C ILE A 54 10.67 -12.37 -14.66
N GLU A 55 10.04 -13.55 -14.56
CA GLU A 55 8.73 -13.70 -13.91
C GLU A 55 8.76 -13.19 -12.46
N MET A 56 9.76 -13.61 -11.67
CA MET A 56 9.94 -13.15 -10.28
C MET A 56 10.06 -11.62 -10.18
N SER A 57 10.84 -11.02 -11.07
CA SER A 57 11.06 -9.58 -11.09
C SER A 57 9.80 -8.83 -11.49
N PHE A 58 9.01 -9.39 -12.40
CA PHE A 58 7.74 -8.81 -12.80
C PHE A 58 6.66 -8.99 -11.72
N LEU A 59 6.59 -10.14 -11.06
CA LEU A 59 5.76 -10.35 -9.87
C LEU A 59 6.02 -9.29 -8.79
N LYS A 60 7.30 -9.00 -8.51
CA LYS A 60 7.69 -7.93 -7.59
C LYS A 60 7.28 -6.53 -8.09
N THR A 61 7.29 -6.33 -9.40
CA THR A 61 6.83 -5.09 -10.06
C THR A 61 5.33 -4.88 -9.83
N VAL A 62 4.51 -5.91 -10.09
CA VAL A 62 3.07 -5.90 -9.81
C VAL A 62 2.80 -5.75 -8.30
N GLY A 63 3.53 -6.48 -7.47
CA GLY A 63 3.43 -6.40 -6.01
C GLY A 63 3.77 -5.00 -5.45
N THR A 64 4.63 -4.23 -6.12
CA THR A 64 4.92 -2.85 -5.74
C THR A 64 3.70 -1.93 -5.91
N LEU A 65 2.85 -2.19 -6.91
CA LEU A 65 1.57 -1.48 -7.08
C LEU A 65 0.53 -1.94 -6.06
N LEU A 66 0.38 -3.26 -5.88
CA LEU A 66 -0.61 -3.87 -4.99
C LEU A 66 -0.38 -3.65 -3.50
N LYS A 67 0.83 -3.23 -3.12
CA LYS A 67 1.16 -3.00 -1.73
C LYS A 67 0.28 -1.89 -1.13
N ASP A 68 -0.29 -2.18 0.04
CA ASP A 68 -1.23 -1.31 0.75
C ASP A 68 -2.55 -1.03 -0.01
N SER A 69 -2.84 -1.73 -1.12
CA SER A 69 -4.06 -1.51 -1.92
C SER A 69 -5.30 -2.24 -1.38
N GLY A 70 -5.16 -3.06 -0.33
CA GLY A 70 -6.19 -3.97 0.17
C GLY A 70 -6.15 -5.38 -0.47
N TRP A 71 -5.22 -5.63 -1.40
CA TRP A 71 -5.12 -6.92 -2.10
C TRP A 71 -4.74 -8.08 -1.16
N VAL A 72 -3.77 -7.85 -0.27
CA VAL A 72 -3.32 -8.86 0.69
C VAL A 72 -4.47 -9.26 1.62
N GLU A 73 -5.18 -8.27 2.15
CA GLU A 73 -6.32 -8.48 3.04
C GLU A 73 -7.47 -9.20 2.33
N ALA A 74 -7.75 -8.87 1.06
CA ALA A 74 -8.75 -9.58 0.27
C ALA A 74 -8.39 -11.07 0.09
N LEU A 75 -7.12 -11.39 -0.21
CA LEU A 75 -6.67 -12.79 -0.32
C LEU A 75 -6.78 -13.54 1.02
N VAL A 76 -6.47 -12.88 2.14
CA VAL A 76 -6.57 -13.47 3.48
C VAL A 76 -8.01 -13.75 3.85
N ASN A 77 -8.89 -12.77 3.67
CA ASN A 77 -10.32 -12.90 3.98
C ASN A 77 -11.01 -13.95 3.09
N ALA A 78 -10.59 -14.06 1.83
CA ALA A 78 -11.07 -15.09 0.89
C ALA A 78 -10.52 -16.50 1.17
N LYS A 79 -9.67 -16.64 2.21
CA LYS A 79 -8.97 -17.89 2.58
C LYS A 79 -8.14 -18.45 1.42
N VAL A 80 -7.53 -17.57 0.62
CA VAL A 80 -6.59 -17.96 -0.45
C VAL A 80 -5.22 -18.28 0.15
N ALA A 81 -4.78 -17.48 1.13
CA ALA A 81 -3.52 -17.67 1.82
C ALA A 81 -3.58 -17.09 3.24
N THR A 82 -2.68 -17.54 4.12
CA THR A 82 -2.48 -16.91 5.45
C THR A 82 -1.82 -15.54 5.28
N SER A 83 -1.96 -14.65 6.27
CA SER A 83 -1.42 -13.28 6.21
C SER A 83 0.08 -13.23 5.83
N GLY A 84 0.95 -13.98 6.50
CA GLY A 84 2.38 -13.99 6.15
C GLY A 84 2.67 -14.55 4.75
N CYS A 85 1.89 -15.52 4.28
CA CYS A 85 2.02 -16.07 2.94
C CYS A 85 1.55 -15.05 1.88
N ALA A 86 0.41 -14.40 2.10
CA ALA A 86 -0.14 -13.37 1.21
C ALA A 86 0.79 -12.14 1.12
N GLU A 87 1.40 -11.71 2.22
CA GLU A 87 2.42 -10.64 2.21
C GLU A 87 3.66 -11.04 1.39
N SER A 88 4.06 -12.31 1.44
CA SER A 88 5.21 -12.79 0.66
C SER A 88 4.99 -12.69 -0.85
N PHE A 89 3.74 -12.74 -1.31
CA PHE A 89 3.38 -12.64 -2.73
C PHE A 89 3.73 -11.27 -3.32
N LEU A 90 3.68 -10.20 -2.53
CA LEU A 90 4.09 -8.85 -2.96
C LEU A 90 5.56 -8.78 -3.41
N ASN A 91 6.41 -9.70 -2.94
CA ASN A 91 7.83 -9.74 -3.27
C ASN A 91 8.16 -10.79 -4.36
N GLY A 92 7.16 -11.50 -4.89
CA GLY A 92 7.40 -12.59 -5.84
C GLY A 92 8.02 -13.84 -5.20
N CYS A 93 7.95 -13.98 -3.87
CA CYS A 93 8.46 -15.18 -3.18
C CYS A 93 7.62 -16.41 -3.56
N HIS A 94 8.21 -17.60 -3.65
CA HIS A 94 7.51 -18.84 -4.02
C HIS A 94 6.66 -18.69 -5.31
N VAL A 95 7.34 -18.54 -6.45
CA VAL A 95 6.75 -18.21 -7.78
C VAL A 95 5.43 -18.92 -8.06
N THR A 96 5.34 -20.24 -7.90
CA THR A 96 4.11 -21.00 -8.17
C THR A 96 2.90 -20.53 -7.35
N ARG A 97 3.09 -20.27 -6.04
CA ARG A 97 2.00 -19.83 -5.15
C ARG A 97 1.61 -18.38 -5.44
N THR A 98 2.60 -17.53 -5.67
CA THR A 98 2.36 -16.12 -6.05
C THR A 98 1.63 -16.02 -7.38
N ARG A 99 2.07 -16.76 -8.41
CA ARG A 99 1.39 -16.86 -9.71
C ARG A 99 -0.06 -17.31 -9.53
N ARG A 100 -0.31 -18.30 -8.67
CA ARG A 100 -1.68 -18.75 -8.37
C ARG A 100 -2.54 -17.63 -7.79
N ALA A 101 -2.02 -16.84 -6.86
CA ALA A 101 -2.75 -15.71 -6.30
C ALA A 101 -3.12 -14.67 -7.38
N HIS A 102 -2.20 -14.37 -8.31
CA HIS A 102 -2.48 -13.48 -9.44
C HIS A 102 -3.47 -14.07 -10.45
N GLN A 103 -3.42 -15.39 -10.72
CA GLN A 103 -4.43 -16.05 -11.56
C GLN A 103 -5.85 -15.90 -10.98
N LEU A 104 -5.99 -16.10 -9.66
CA LEU A 104 -7.27 -15.94 -8.96
C LEU A 104 -7.73 -14.47 -8.98
N THR A 105 -6.80 -13.54 -8.75
CA THR A 105 -7.06 -12.10 -8.76
C THR A 105 -7.51 -11.62 -10.13
N ALA A 106 -6.79 -11.97 -11.20
CA ALA A 106 -7.13 -11.60 -12.56
C ALA A 106 -8.52 -12.11 -12.97
N CYS A 107 -8.83 -13.37 -12.62
CA CYS A 107 -10.14 -13.95 -12.89
C CYS A 107 -11.25 -13.22 -12.11
N ALA A 108 -11.07 -12.99 -10.81
CA ALA A 108 -12.04 -12.27 -9.99
C ALA A 108 -12.28 -10.83 -10.49
N LEU A 109 -11.22 -10.07 -10.75
CA LEU A 109 -11.30 -8.71 -11.27
C LEU A 109 -11.99 -8.66 -12.64
N PHE A 110 -11.65 -9.57 -13.56
CA PHE A 110 -12.30 -9.61 -14.88
C PHE A 110 -13.80 -9.91 -14.77
N MET A 111 -14.19 -10.85 -13.90
CA MET A 111 -15.60 -11.17 -13.66
C MET A 111 -16.36 -9.99 -13.04
N LEU A 112 -15.76 -9.28 -12.09
CA LEU A 112 -16.32 -8.07 -11.48
C LEU A 112 -16.45 -6.91 -12.47
N LEU A 113 -15.48 -6.76 -13.37
CA LEU A 113 -15.51 -5.78 -14.47
C LEU A 113 -16.64 -6.11 -15.46
N LYS A 114 -16.80 -7.38 -15.84
CA LYS A 114 -17.91 -7.82 -16.70
C LYS A 114 -19.27 -7.66 -16.01
N HIS A 115 -19.34 -7.88 -14.71
CA HIS A 115 -20.54 -7.61 -13.93
C HIS A 115 -20.90 -6.12 -13.94
N ALA A 116 -19.91 -5.24 -13.75
CA ALA A 116 -20.13 -3.79 -13.82
C ALA A 116 -20.64 -3.33 -15.20
N TYR A 117 -20.07 -3.87 -16.28
CA TYR A 117 -20.54 -3.60 -17.64
C TYR A 117 -22.00 -4.06 -17.84
N ARG A 118 -22.35 -5.27 -17.39
CA ARG A 118 -23.72 -5.78 -17.49
C ARG A 118 -24.73 -4.86 -16.78
N GLN A 119 -24.37 -4.36 -15.60
CA GLN A 119 -25.23 -3.41 -14.88
C GLN A 119 -25.39 -2.09 -15.64
N TYR A 120 -24.30 -1.55 -16.20
CA TYR A 120 -24.34 -0.38 -17.08
C TYR A 120 -25.27 -0.63 -18.28
N SER A 121 -25.06 -1.71 -19.03
CA SER A 121 -25.84 -2.02 -20.23
C SER A 121 -27.33 -2.17 -19.93
N LEU A 122 -27.69 -2.84 -18.84
CA LEU A 122 -29.09 -2.98 -18.42
C LEU A 122 -29.72 -1.64 -18.04
N SER A 123 -28.99 -0.77 -17.33
CA SER A 123 -29.50 0.54 -16.93
C SER A 123 -29.72 1.49 -18.12
N TYR A 124 -28.83 1.49 -19.11
CA TYR A 124 -28.94 2.33 -20.30
C TYR A 124 -29.98 1.80 -21.30
N ALA A 125 -30.06 0.47 -21.45
CA ALA A 125 -31.10 -0.14 -22.28
C ALA A 125 -32.51 0.16 -21.74
N ALA A 126 -32.67 0.23 -20.41
CA ALA A 126 -33.94 0.61 -19.79
C ALA A 126 -34.31 2.10 -20.01
N LEU A 127 -33.33 2.95 -20.34
CA LEU A 127 -33.50 4.38 -20.63
C LEU A 127 -33.60 4.66 -22.14
N GLU A 128 -33.64 3.63 -22.99
CA GLU A 128 -33.58 3.72 -24.46
C GLU A 128 -32.35 4.50 -24.99
N GLU A 129 -31.27 4.56 -24.19
CA GLU A 129 -30.03 5.22 -24.56
C GLU A 129 -29.08 4.28 -25.31
N ASN A 130 -28.20 4.87 -26.13
CA ASN A 130 -27.21 4.09 -26.88
C ASN A 130 -26.17 3.46 -25.93
N VAL A 131 -26.11 2.12 -25.92
CA VAL A 131 -25.20 1.34 -25.08
C VAL A 131 -23.82 1.26 -25.76
N LEU A 132 -22.80 1.83 -25.12
CA LEU A 132 -21.42 1.70 -25.59
C LEU A 132 -20.97 0.25 -25.56
N CYS A 133 -20.10 -0.15 -26.50
CA CYS A 133 -19.49 -1.47 -26.46
C CYS A 133 -18.55 -1.59 -25.23
N PHE A 134 -18.17 -2.81 -24.87
CA PHE A 134 -17.39 -3.07 -23.65
C PHE A 134 -16.08 -2.27 -23.58
N GLU A 135 -15.35 -2.16 -24.69
CA GLU A 135 -14.07 -1.43 -24.71
C GLU A 135 -14.28 0.09 -24.64
N ASP A 136 -15.22 0.64 -25.42
CA ASP A 136 -15.52 2.08 -25.39
C ASP A 136 -16.06 2.53 -24.02
N TRP A 137 -16.92 1.70 -23.41
CA TRP A 137 -17.39 1.91 -22.04
C TRP A 137 -16.23 1.92 -21.04
N LYS A 138 -15.34 0.92 -21.12
CA LYS A 138 -14.18 0.81 -20.23
C LYS A 138 -13.28 2.05 -20.35
N GLU A 139 -12.95 2.48 -21.57
CA GLU A 139 -12.14 3.68 -21.81
C GLU A 139 -12.82 4.95 -21.28
N SER A 140 -14.14 5.07 -21.46
CA SER A 140 -14.88 6.22 -20.92
C SER A 140 -14.79 6.33 -19.39
N ILE A 141 -14.90 5.20 -18.67
CA ILE A 141 -14.88 5.20 -17.20
C ILE A 141 -13.46 5.34 -16.63
N ILE A 142 -12.44 4.81 -17.31
CA ILE A 142 -11.02 4.98 -16.91
C ILE A 142 -10.65 6.46 -16.75
N THR A 143 -11.28 7.36 -17.51
CA THR A 143 -11.02 8.80 -17.41
C THR A 143 -11.71 9.48 -16.22
N THR A 144 -12.79 8.89 -15.70
CA THR A 144 -13.65 9.49 -14.67
C THR A 144 -13.48 8.87 -13.29
N SER A 145 -13.18 7.57 -13.20
CA SER A 145 -13.03 6.83 -11.93
C SER A 145 -11.58 6.39 -11.70
N PRO A 146 -10.86 7.01 -10.74
CA PRO A 146 -9.49 6.61 -10.39
C PRO A 146 -9.38 5.18 -9.86
N THR A 147 -10.37 4.72 -9.08
CA THR A 147 -10.42 3.35 -8.56
C THR A 147 -10.59 2.33 -9.67
N PHE A 148 -11.50 2.60 -10.61
CA PHE A 148 -11.68 1.77 -11.80
C PHE A 148 -10.36 1.69 -12.59
N LYS A 149 -9.76 2.85 -12.89
CA LYS A 149 -8.48 2.94 -13.60
C LYS A 149 -7.36 2.15 -12.93
N TYR A 150 -7.24 2.24 -11.61
CA TYR A 150 -6.23 1.53 -10.85
C TYR A 150 -6.39 0.01 -10.98
N TRP A 151 -7.60 -0.52 -10.77
CA TRP A 151 -7.84 -1.97 -10.83
C TRP A 151 -7.83 -2.52 -12.26
N THR A 152 -8.19 -1.71 -13.26
CA THR A 152 -7.96 -2.06 -14.67
C THR A 152 -6.47 -2.15 -15.00
N LEU A 153 -5.66 -1.23 -14.48
CA LEU A 153 -4.21 -1.27 -14.64
C LEU A 153 -3.60 -2.53 -14.00
N VAL A 154 -4.01 -2.86 -12.77
CA VAL A 154 -3.58 -4.09 -12.08
C VAL A 154 -3.94 -5.31 -12.93
N LEU A 155 -5.20 -5.41 -13.39
CA LEU A 155 -5.64 -6.51 -14.24
C LEU A 155 -4.80 -6.62 -15.52
N GLN A 156 -4.50 -5.51 -16.18
CA GLN A 156 -3.65 -5.50 -17.38
C GLN A 156 -2.25 -6.06 -17.10
N LEU A 157 -1.63 -5.68 -15.99
CA LEU A 157 -0.31 -6.20 -15.60
C LEU A 157 -0.33 -7.68 -15.25
N GLU A 158 -1.37 -8.14 -14.55
CA GLU A 158 -1.57 -9.57 -14.30
C GLU A 158 -1.75 -10.35 -15.60
N MET A 159 -2.47 -9.79 -16.58
CA MET A 159 -2.59 -10.43 -17.89
C MET A 159 -1.25 -10.52 -18.64
N ILE A 160 -0.43 -9.46 -18.64
CA ILE A 160 0.92 -9.50 -19.23
C ILE A 160 1.77 -10.62 -18.58
N LEU A 161 1.72 -10.74 -17.26
CA LEU A 161 2.42 -11.81 -16.53
C LEU A 161 1.93 -13.20 -16.97
N LEU A 162 0.61 -13.40 -17.05
CA LEU A 162 0.03 -14.69 -17.39
C LEU A 162 0.30 -15.08 -18.85
N VAL A 163 0.27 -14.12 -19.77
CA VAL A 163 0.65 -14.33 -21.18
C VAL A 163 2.13 -14.68 -21.29
N PHE A 164 3.01 -14.03 -20.51
CA PHE A 164 4.42 -14.38 -20.46
C PHE A 164 4.63 -15.83 -20.00
N VAL A 165 3.98 -16.24 -18.91
CA VAL A 165 4.05 -17.62 -18.42
C VAL A 165 3.47 -18.61 -19.43
N ALA A 166 2.35 -18.28 -20.08
CA ALA A 166 1.76 -19.11 -21.13
C ALA A 166 2.73 -19.30 -22.30
N SER A 167 3.39 -18.22 -22.76
CA SER A 167 4.38 -18.29 -23.84
C SER A 167 5.53 -19.25 -23.53
N LEU A 168 5.98 -19.30 -22.26
CA LEU A 168 6.99 -20.26 -21.81
C LEU A 168 6.46 -21.69 -21.75
N ARG A 169 5.24 -21.88 -21.21
CA ARG A 169 4.61 -23.20 -21.07
C ARG A 169 4.23 -23.84 -22.41
N ASP A 170 3.95 -23.03 -23.42
CA ASP A 170 3.70 -23.47 -24.80
C ASP A 170 4.99 -23.54 -25.62
N GLY A 171 6.06 -22.85 -25.20
CA GLY A 171 7.28 -22.69 -26.00
C GLY A 171 7.04 -21.83 -27.24
N ASN A 172 6.16 -20.83 -27.14
CA ASN A 172 5.86 -19.89 -28.21
C ASN A 172 6.82 -18.69 -28.12
N PHE A 173 7.86 -18.72 -28.95
CA PHE A 173 8.91 -17.70 -28.91
C PHE A 173 8.45 -16.32 -29.34
N THR A 174 7.61 -16.23 -30.38
CA THR A 174 7.04 -14.96 -30.86
C THR A 174 6.22 -14.28 -29.77
N LEU A 175 5.32 -15.03 -29.12
CA LEU A 175 4.52 -14.51 -28.03
C LEU A 175 5.39 -14.11 -26.83
N CYS A 176 6.43 -14.89 -26.53
CA CYS A 176 7.39 -14.57 -25.48
C CYS A 176 8.04 -13.20 -25.74
N LEU A 177 8.60 -12.99 -26.94
CA LEU A 177 9.30 -11.76 -27.30
C LEU A 177 8.37 -10.54 -27.29
N GLN A 178 7.16 -10.66 -27.87
CA GLN A 178 6.14 -9.61 -27.81
C GLN A 178 5.76 -9.25 -26.37
N THR A 179 5.59 -10.26 -25.51
CA THR A 179 5.26 -10.00 -24.10
C THR A 179 6.41 -9.37 -23.34
N LEU A 180 7.67 -9.73 -23.66
CA LEU A 180 8.85 -9.07 -23.08
C LEU A 180 8.93 -7.60 -23.46
N GLU A 181 8.57 -7.23 -24.70
CA GLU A 181 8.48 -5.84 -25.15
C GLU A 181 7.40 -5.05 -24.42
N GLU A 182 6.25 -5.65 -24.12
CA GLU A 182 5.19 -5.03 -23.29
C GLU A 182 5.60 -4.91 -21.82
N LEU A 183 6.38 -5.86 -21.31
CA LEU A 183 6.82 -5.95 -19.92
C LEU A 183 7.95 -4.95 -19.61
N ALA A 184 8.91 -4.79 -20.52
CA ALA A 184 10.12 -3.98 -20.31
C ALA A 184 9.85 -2.53 -19.84
N PRO A 185 8.89 -1.78 -20.43
CA PRO A 185 8.52 -0.44 -19.95
C PRO A 185 8.17 -0.36 -18.46
N TRP A 186 7.55 -1.41 -17.90
CA TRP A 186 7.17 -1.45 -16.50
C TRP A 186 8.37 -1.55 -15.56
N PHE A 187 9.45 -2.21 -15.98
CA PHE A 187 10.69 -2.22 -15.22
C PHE A 187 11.34 -0.84 -15.14
N PHE A 188 11.20 0.00 -16.17
CA PHE A 188 11.63 1.40 -16.11
C PHE A 188 10.69 2.22 -15.22
N ALA A 189 9.37 2.09 -15.42
CA ALA A 189 8.38 2.85 -14.65
C ALA A 189 8.51 2.63 -13.14
N LEU A 190 8.70 1.38 -12.70
CA LEU A 190 8.68 0.96 -11.29
C LEU A 190 10.08 0.61 -10.75
N ASP A 191 11.11 1.24 -11.31
CA ASP A 191 12.49 1.25 -10.79
C ASP A 191 13.18 -0.13 -10.68
N GLN A 192 12.78 -1.12 -11.48
CA GLN A 192 13.51 -2.39 -11.68
C GLN A 192 14.63 -2.23 -12.72
N GLN A 193 15.49 -1.22 -12.55
CA GLN A 193 16.44 -0.76 -13.57
C GLN A 193 17.43 -1.83 -14.04
N ASN A 194 17.84 -2.74 -13.15
CA ASN A 194 18.76 -3.83 -13.51
C ASN A 194 18.11 -4.77 -14.52
N TYR A 195 16.87 -5.19 -14.26
CA TYR A 195 16.12 -6.00 -15.20
C TYR A 195 15.71 -5.18 -16.43
N GLY A 196 15.25 -3.94 -16.27
CA GLY A 196 14.94 -3.06 -17.41
C GLY A 196 16.11 -2.93 -18.40
N ARG A 197 17.32 -2.68 -17.90
CA ARG A 197 18.55 -2.59 -18.70
C ARG A 197 18.84 -3.88 -19.48
N TRP A 198 18.95 -5.00 -18.77
CA TRP A 198 19.43 -6.24 -19.38
C TRP A 198 18.35 -6.98 -20.15
N LEU A 199 17.08 -6.80 -19.80
CA LEU A 199 15.96 -7.24 -20.62
C LEU A 199 15.93 -6.48 -21.95
N SER A 200 16.18 -5.17 -21.95
CA SER A 200 16.28 -4.39 -23.19
C SER A 200 17.39 -4.89 -24.12
N VAL A 201 18.56 -5.22 -23.56
CA VAL A 201 19.66 -5.86 -24.32
C VAL A 201 19.22 -7.21 -24.86
N HIS A 202 18.59 -8.05 -24.04
CA HIS A 202 18.10 -9.35 -24.45
C HIS A 202 17.09 -9.25 -25.61
N ILE A 203 16.07 -8.39 -25.50
CA ILE A 203 15.08 -8.14 -26.55
C ILE A 203 15.75 -7.70 -27.85
N HIS A 204 16.69 -6.74 -27.77
CA HIS A 204 17.43 -6.26 -28.93
C HIS A 204 18.20 -7.37 -29.65
N ASP A 205 18.89 -8.23 -28.89
CA ASP A 205 19.63 -9.35 -29.45
C ASP A 205 18.69 -10.37 -30.09
N MET A 206 17.55 -10.68 -29.46
CA MET A 206 16.56 -11.61 -30.00
C MET A 206 15.93 -11.07 -31.31
N ASN A 207 15.62 -9.77 -31.37
CA ASN A 207 15.11 -9.13 -32.58
C ASN A 207 16.15 -9.11 -33.71
N LYS A 208 17.44 -8.96 -33.39
CA LYS A 208 18.51 -9.07 -34.39
C LYS A 208 18.63 -10.47 -34.98
N LEU A 209 18.44 -11.51 -34.15
CA LEU A 209 18.47 -12.90 -34.61
C LEU A 209 17.36 -13.21 -35.62
N GLN A 210 16.20 -12.53 -35.55
CA GLN A 210 15.12 -12.67 -36.53
C GLN A 210 15.53 -12.21 -37.95
N GLY A 211 16.44 -11.24 -38.06
CA GLY A 211 16.91 -10.70 -39.34
C GLY A 211 18.02 -11.51 -40.02
N GLY A 212 18.60 -12.49 -39.33
CA GLY A 212 19.64 -13.38 -39.88
C GLY A 212 19.14 -14.82 -39.92
N SER A 213 19.26 -15.50 -41.07
CA SER A 213 18.99 -16.94 -41.20
C SER A 213 20.01 -17.78 -40.43
N SER A 214 19.92 -17.75 -39.10
CA SER A 214 20.73 -18.57 -38.21
C SER A 214 19.93 -19.78 -37.75
N MET A 215 20.55 -20.96 -37.78
CA MET A 215 19.98 -22.21 -37.25
C MET A 215 19.48 -22.05 -35.80
N CYS A 216 20.11 -21.16 -35.03
CA CYS A 216 19.68 -20.82 -33.67
C CYS A 216 18.28 -20.18 -33.64
N TYR A 217 17.95 -19.27 -34.56
CA TYR A 217 16.64 -18.61 -34.57
C TYR A 217 15.52 -19.60 -34.92
N GLU A 218 15.77 -20.51 -35.87
CA GLU A 218 14.83 -21.59 -36.21
C GLU A 218 14.56 -22.51 -35.00
N ASP A 219 15.60 -22.87 -34.25
CA ASP A 219 15.48 -23.64 -33.01
C ASP A 219 14.63 -22.90 -31.95
N LEU A 220 14.83 -21.58 -31.78
CA LEU A 220 14.01 -20.76 -30.88
C LEU A 220 12.55 -20.77 -31.32
N MET A 221 12.26 -20.60 -32.61
CA MET A 221 10.92 -20.63 -33.18
C MET A 221 10.22 -21.99 -33.03
N GLN A 222 10.99 -23.09 -33.00
CA GLN A 222 10.49 -24.43 -32.68
C GLN A 222 10.26 -24.64 -31.16
N GLY A 223 10.49 -23.64 -30.33
CA GLY A 223 10.30 -23.69 -28.89
C GLY A 223 11.48 -24.29 -28.12
N ARG A 224 12.67 -24.42 -28.72
CA ARG A 224 13.87 -25.00 -28.06
C ARG A 224 14.58 -24.05 -27.10
N PHE A 225 13.88 -23.01 -26.63
CA PHE A 225 14.35 -22.09 -25.58
C PHE A 225 13.76 -22.40 -24.20
N VAL A 226 12.88 -23.40 -24.13
CA VAL A 226 12.25 -23.93 -22.91
C VAL A 226 12.47 -25.44 -22.82
N LEU A 227 12.34 -25.99 -21.63
CA LEU A 227 12.51 -27.41 -21.38
C LEU A 227 11.20 -28.06 -20.92
N GLN A 228 10.98 -29.30 -21.35
CA GLN A 228 9.82 -30.10 -20.99
C GLN A 228 10.28 -31.37 -20.28
N LYS A 229 9.90 -31.55 -19.01
CA LYS A 229 10.24 -32.77 -18.24
C LYS A 229 9.22 -33.90 -18.39
N THR A 230 7.97 -33.55 -18.74
CA THR A 230 6.85 -34.49 -18.87
C THR A 230 6.18 -34.32 -20.22
N SER A 231 5.63 -35.37 -20.82
CA SER A 231 4.88 -35.30 -22.09
C SER A 231 3.59 -34.46 -22.04
N ARG A 232 3.15 -34.05 -20.84
CA ARG A 232 1.90 -33.31 -20.62
C ARG A 232 1.88 -31.97 -21.38
N PRO A 233 0.75 -31.60 -22.02
CA PRO A 233 0.57 -30.26 -22.58
C PRO A 233 0.76 -29.17 -21.52
N PHE A 234 1.18 -27.97 -21.94
CA PHE A 234 1.36 -26.80 -21.07
C PHE A 234 2.32 -27.00 -19.88
N SER A 235 3.26 -27.95 -19.98
CA SER A 235 4.20 -28.32 -18.91
C SER A 235 5.64 -27.86 -19.16
N LYS A 236 5.90 -27.14 -20.25
CA LYS A 236 7.23 -26.57 -20.53
C LYS A 236 7.57 -25.51 -19.48
N MET A 237 8.86 -25.33 -19.21
CA MET A 237 9.37 -24.37 -18.23
C MET A 237 10.65 -23.70 -18.74
N ALA A 238 10.94 -22.52 -18.21
CA ALA A 238 12.18 -21.83 -18.53
C ALA A 238 13.41 -22.66 -18.14
N LEU A 239 14.50 -22.52 -18.89
CA LEU A 239 15.73 -23.31 -18.69
C LEU A 239 16.35 -23.06 -17.31
N ASP A 240 16.35 -21.82 -16.83
CA ASP A 240 16.81 -21.48 -15.48
C ASP A 240 15.93 -22.07 -14.38
N GLN A 241 14.62 -22.21 -14.62
CA GLN A 241 13.72 -22.95 -13.72
C GLN A 241 14.06 -24.43 -13.65
N ALA A 242 14.33 -25.06 -14.80
CA ALA A 242 14.72 -26.46 -14.86
C ALA A 242 16.06 -26.68 -14.12
N HIS A 243 17.02 -25.77 -14.28
CA HIS A 243 18.28 -25.78 -13.55
C HIS A 243 18.06 -25.65 -12.04
N GLU A 244 17.22 -24.72 -11.57
CA GLU A 244 16.98 -24.56 -10.12
C GLU A 244 16.30 -25.80 -9.52
N GLN A 245 15.37 -26.44 -10.24
CA GLN A 245 14.78 -27.71 -9.80
C GLN A 245 15.81 -28.84 -9.72
N ASN A 246 16.70 -28.95 -10.71
CA ASN A 246 17.75 -29.97 -10.70
C ASN A 246 18.75 -29.71 -9.57
N ASN A 247 19.12 -28.45 -9.36
CA ASN A 247 19.96 -28.04 -8.24
C ASN A 247 19.31 -28.37 -6.90
N ALA A 248 17.98 -28.19 -6.75
CA ALA A 248 17.27 -28.51 -5.52
C ALA A 248 17.26 -30.01 -5.18
N MET A 249 17.26 -30.91 -6.17
CA MET A 249 17.39 -32.35 -5.95
C MET A 249 18.78 -32.74 -5.42
N ILE A 250 19.80 -31.91 -5.70
CA ILE A 250 21.21 -32.17 -5.38
C ILE A 250 21.66 -31.38 -4.13
N LYS A 251 21.08 -30.21 -3.86
CA LYS A 251 21.40 -29.35 -2.71
C LYS A 251 20.79 -29.92 -1.42
N GLY A 252 21.62 -30.51 -0.55
CA GLY A 252 21.28 -30.78 0.86
C GLY A 252 21.37 -29.52 1.75
N GLU A 253 21.10 -29.66 3.05
CA GLU A 253 21.30 -28.58 4.04
C GLU A 253 22.79 -28.21 4.15
N GLY A 254 23.20 -27.12 3.50
CA GLY A 254 24.57 -26.59 3.60
C GLY A 254 25.17 -25.97 2.33
N GLY A 255 24.58 -26.23 1.15
CA GLY A 255 25.05 -25.67 -0.12
C GLY A 255 26.44 -26.18 -0.59
N ALA A 256 26.81 -25.85 -1.83
CA ALA A 256 28.09 -26.27 -2.41
C ALA A 256 29.16 -25.20 -2.16
N VAL A 257 29.97 -25.36 -1.12
CA VAL A 257 31.11 -24.45 -0.88
C VAL A 257 32.40 -25.13 -1.31
N GLY A 258 33.01 -24.59 -2.36
CA GLY A 258 34.36 -24.95 -2.83
C GLY A 258 34.41 -25.91 -4.04
N PRO A 259 35.54 -25.94 -4.78
CA PRO A 259 35.67 -26.66 -6.06
C PRO A 259 35.45 -28.18 -5.95
N SER A 260 35.86 -28.79 -4.84
CA SER A 260 35.72 -30.23 -4.60
C SER A 260 34.28 -30.63 -4.33
N ALA A 261 33.52 -29.80 -3.59
CA ALA A 261 32.08 -29.98 -3.41
C ALA A 261 31.37 -29.83 -4.77
N LEU A 262 31.66 -28.77 -5.51
CA LEU A 262 31.15 -28.55 -6.87
C LEU A 262 31.43 -29.73 -7.81
N ARG A 263 32.66 -30.27 -7.86
CA ARG A 263 33.00 -31.41 -8.73
C ARG A 263 32.27 -32.69 -8.33
N ARG A 264 32.20 -32.99 -7.03
CA ARG A 264 31.46 -34.15 -6.51
C ARG A 264 29.96 -34.03 -6.81
N TRP A 265 29.42 -32.81 -6.79
CA TRP A 265 28.00 -32.54 -7.01
C TRP A 265 27.62 -32.50 -8.50
N MET A 266 28.46 -31.90 -9.35
CA MET A 266 28.21 -31.85 -10.81
C MET A 266 28.34 -33.21 -11.49
N ILE A 267 29.22 -34.09 -10.98
CA ILE A 267 29.42 -35.43 -11.55
C ILE A 267 28.52 -36.46 -10.84
N GLY A 268 28.48 -36.45 -9.51
CA GLY A 268 27.72 -37.43 -8.74
C GLY A 268 26.23 -37.13 -8.64
N GLY A 269 25.82 -35.87 -8.65
CA GLY A 269 24.42 -35.47 -8.48
C GLY A 269 23.48 -36.03 -9.56
N PRO A 270 23.80 -35.88 -10.87
CA PRO A 270 23.00 -36.47 -11.94
C PRO A 270 22.89 -37.99 -11.85
N GLU A 271 23.97 -38.70 -11.54
CA GLU A 271 23.97 -40.16 -11.41
C GLU A 271 23.17 -40.61 -10.18
N VAL A 272 23.30 -39.92 -9.04
CA VAL A 272 22.49 -40.19 -7.84
C VAL A 272 21.00 -39.92 -8.12
N SER A 273 20.67 -38.82 -8.82
CA SER A 273 19.30 -38.53 -9.22
C SER A 273 18.75 -39.60 -10.15
N LYS A 274 19.55 -40.09 -11.09
CA LYS A 274 19.17 -41.17 -12.00
C LYS A 274 18.92 -42.48 -11.26
N VAL A 275 19.82 -42.88 -10.35
CA VAL A 275 19.65 -44.07 -9.51
C VAL A 275 18.39 -43.96 -8.64
N LEU A 276 18.13 -42.80 -8.05
CA LEU A 276 16.89 -42.56 -7.29
C LEU A 276 15.65 -42.70 -8.17
N GLN A 277 15.69 -42.19 -9.39
CA GLN A 277 14.59 -42.30 -10.35
C GLN A 277 14.35 -43.74 -10.80
N ASP A 278 15.42 -44.47 -11.12
CA ASP A 278 15.38 -45.90 -11.48
C ASP A 278 14.85 -46.74 -10.30
N LEU A 279 15.24 -46.40 -9.08
CA LEU A 279 14.73 -47.03 -7.86
C LEU A 279 13.24 -46.77 -7.67
N GLU A 280 12.79 -45.52 -7.80
CA GLU A 280 11.35 -45.16 -7.73
C GLU A 280 10.52 -45.91 -8.79
N LEU A 281 11.06 -46.08 -10.00
CA LEU A 281 10.43 -46.85 -11.08
C LEU A 281 10.38 -48.35 -10.76
N SER A 282 11.45 -48.90 -10.16
CA SER A 282 11.56 -50.33 -9.85
C SER A 282 10.59 -50.81 -8.76
N PHE A 283 10.18 -49.93 -7.85
CA PHE A 283 9.27 -50.28 -6.76
C PHE A 283 7.78 -50.19 -7.13
N GLU A 284 7.41 -49.82 -8.36
CA GLU A 284 6.01 -49.58 -8.79
C GLU A 284 5.20 -48.59 -7.90
N ILE A 285 5.84 -47.91 -6.94
CA ILE A 285 5.20 -47.05 -5.92
C ILE A 285 4.43 -45.86 -6.54
N LYS A 286 4.62 -45.57 -7.84
CA LYS A 286 3.95 -44.46 -8.54
C LYS A 286 3.27 -44.82 -9.87
N ARG A 287 2.84 -46.06 -10.11
CA ARG A 287 1.85 -46.31 -11.19
C ARG A 287 0.42 -45.95 -10.78
N SER A 288 0.21 -44.78 -10.16
CA SER A 288 -1.10 -44.13 -10.34
C SER A 288 -1.12 -43.74 -11.81
N LYS A 289 -1.99 -44.37 -12.64
CA LYS A 289 -2.16 -44.11 -14.09
C LYS A 289 -1.62 -42.72 -14.43
N GLU A 290 -0.42 -42.65 -15.02
CA GLU A 290 0.18 -41.35 -15.36
C GLU A 290 -0.78 -40.70 -16.34
N SER A 291 -1.58 -39.77 -15.83
CA SER A 291 -2.50 -39.03 -16.67
C SER A 291 -1.66 -38.19 -17.61
N ASP A 292 -1.93 -38.29 -18.91
CA ASP A 292 -1.40 -37.39 -19.94
C ASP A 292 -1.90 -35.94 -19.73
N GLN A 293 -2.85 -35.74 -18.82
CA GLN A 293 -3.40 -34.44 -18.49
C GLN A 293 -2.49 -33.68 -17.53
N HIS A 294 -2.42 -32.37 -17.75
CA HIS A 294 -1.80 -31.44 -16.83
C HIS A 294 -2.56 -31.42 -15.50
N HIS A 295 -1.87 -31.30 -14.36
CA HIS A 295 -2.52 -31.32 -13.03
C HIS A 295 -3.59 -30.25 -12.85
N GLU A 296 -3.50 -29.14 -13.59
CA GLU A 296 -4.51 -28.07 -13.58
C GLU A 296 -5.81 -28.45 -14.36
N GLN A 297 -5.80 -29.56 -15.11
CA GLN A 297 -6.97 -30.13 -15.79
C GLN A 297 -7.76 -31.09 -14.88
N ASP A 298 -7.21 -31.45 -13.72
CA ASP A 298 -7.92 -32.27 -12.74
C ASP A 298 -9.19 -31.57 -12.25
N LYS A 299 -10.28 -32.33 -12.14
CA LYS A 299 -11.59 -31.80 -11.73
C LYS A 299 -11.54 -31.17 -10.35
N GLY A 300 -10.85 -31.81 -9.40
CA GLY A 300 -10.69 -31.29 -8.04
C GLY A 300 -9.91 -29.99 -8.04
N PHE A 301 -8.86 -29.87 -8.86
CA PHE A 301 -8.14 -28.62 -9.03
C PHE A 301 -9.01 -27.50 -9.59
N GLN A 302 -9.82 -27.77 -10.62
CA GLN A 302 -10.71 -26.79 -11.24
C GLN A 302 -11.83 -26.33 -10.31
N GLU A 303 -12.44 -27.26 -9.58
CA GLU A 303 -13.47 -26.95 -8.57
C GLU A 303 -12.89 -26.09 -7.44
N ASN A 304 -11.69 -26.44 -6.95
CA ASN A 304 -11.00 -25.63 -5.95
C ASN A 304 -10.60 -24.25 -6.48
N PHE A 305 -10.17 -24.14 -7.74
CA PHE A 305 -9.91 -22.85 -8.41
C PHE A 305 -11.17 -21.99 -8.40
N LYS A 306 -12.26 -22.54 -8.93
CA LYS A 306 -13.53 -21.84 -9.07
C LYS A 306 -14.05 -21.38 -7.71
N ALA A 307 -14.03 -22.27 -6.71
CA ALA A 307 -14.45 -21.92 -5.36
C ALA A 307 -13.60 -20.80 -4.75
N ALA A 308 -12.28 -20.78 -4.99
CA ALA A 308 -11.41 -19.71 -4.53
C ALA A 308 -11.69 -18.38 -5.25
N VAL A 309 -11.97 -18.39 -6.55
CA VAL A 309 -12.40 -17.19 -7.30
C VAL A 309 -13.71 -16.65 -6.75
N CYS A 310 -14.72 -17.51 -6.54
CA CYS A 310 -16.00 -17.08 -5.97
C CYS A 310 -15.80 -16.42 -4.60
N ARG A 311 -15.07 -17.05 -3.68
CA ARG A 311 -14.79 -16.44 -2.37
C ARG A 311 -14.08 -15.10 -2.45
N LEU A 312 -13.14 -14.95 -3.39
CA LEU A 312 -12.44 -13.69 -3.59
C LEU A 312 -13.37 -12.61 -4.16
N MET A 313 -14.23 -12.98 -5.12
CA MET A 313 -15.26 -12.09 -5.64
C MET A 313 -16.22 -11.65 -4.53
N ASP A 314 -16.71 -12.58 -3.71
CA ASP A 314 -17.64 -12.29 -2.61
C ASP A 314 -17.02 -11.28 -1.64
N VAL A 315 -15.78 -11.50 -1.21
CA VAL A 315 -15.04 -10.57 -0.33
C VAL A 315 -14.89 -9.18 -0.94
N ILE A 316 -14.58 -9.09 -2.24
CA ILE A 316 -14.45 -7.80 -2.93
C ILE A 316 -15.82 -7.13 -3.10
N GLN A 317 -16.88 -7.90 -3.32
CA GLN A 317 -18.23 -7.34 -3.44
C GLN A 317 -18.77 -6.83 -2.11
N GLU A 318 -18.47 -7.51 -1.00
CA GLU A 318 -18.81 -7.07 0.36
C GLU A 318 -18.18 -5.72 0.71
N THR A 319 -16.95 -5.46 0.25
CA THR A 319 -16.28 -4.17 0.45
C THR A 319 -16.65 -3.12 -0.59
N GLY A 320 -17.22 -3.53 -1.71
CA GLY A 320 -17.66 -2.69 -2.82
C GLY A 320 -16.88 -3.00 -4.09
N ASN A 321 -17.59 -3.35 -5.17
CA ASN A 321 -16.96 -3.65 -6.45
C ASN A 321 -16.18 -2.41 -6.97
N PRO A 322 -14.84 -2.50 -7.14
CA PRO A 322 -14.03 -1.35 -7.55
C PRO A 322 -14.39 -0.81 -8.95
N PHE A 323 -15.04 -1.63 -9.79
CA PHE A 323 -15.49 -1.23 -11.13
C PHE A 323 -16.87 -0.56 -11.14
N LEU A 324 -17.54 -0.47 -9.99
CA LEU A 324 -18.78 0.30 -9.80
C LEU A 324 -18.55 1.59 -9.01
N GLU A 325 -17.32 1.85 -8.57
CA GLU A 325 -16.97 3.03 -7.79
C GLU A 325 -17.04 4.31 -8.64
N LYS A 326 -17.91 5.24 -8.22
CA LYS A 326 -18.19 6.51 -8.91
C LYS A 326 -17.46 7.71 -8.29
N SER A 327 -16.73 7.51 -7.21
CA SER A 327 -15.96 8.55 -6.54
C SER A 327 -14.85 9.11 -7.44
N ALA A 328 -14.63 10.43 -7.35
CA ALA A 328 -13.46 11.10 -7.92
C ALA A 328 -12.16 10.84 -7.10
N GLU A 329 -12.27 10.13 -5.97
CA GLU A 329 -11.16 9.73 -5.10
C GLU A 329 -10.83 8.23 -5.30
N LEU A 330 -9.53 7.87 -5.34
CA LEU A 330 -9.07 6.49 -5.37
C LEU A 330 -9.25 5.87 -3.99
N VAL A 331 -9.86 4.68 -3.91
CA VAL A 331 -10.07 3.97 -2.64
C VAL A 331 -9.39 2.60 -2.61
N THR A 332 -8.94 2.18 -1.43
CA THR A 332 -8.37 0.85 -1.19
C THR A 332 -9.46 -0.23 -1.10
N LEU A 333 -9.17 -1.43 -1.59
CA LEU A 333 -10.15 -2.52 -1.79
C LEU A 333 -10.80 -3.04 -0.51
N HIS A 334 -10.05 -3.11 0.60
CA HIS A 334 -10.50 -3.79 1.81
C HIS A 334 -11.28 -2.87 2.77
N ASP A 335 -10.92 -1.59 2.81
CA ASP A 335 -11.39 -0.66 3.85
C ASP A 335 -11.84 0.70 3.30
N ASN A 336 -11.90 0.85 1.97
CA ASN A 336 -12.39 2.04 1.27
C ASN A 336 -11.72 3.34 1.73
N ASN A 337 -10.44 3.27 2.08
CA ASN A 337 -9.72 4.47 2.47
C ASN A 337 -9.30 5.24 1.24
N ILE A 338 -9.46 6.55 1.33
CA ILE A 338 -9.04 7.48 0.29
C ILE A 338 -7.51 7.49 0.21
N VAL A 339 -7.00 7.20 -0.98
CA VAL A 339 -5.58 7.27 -1.34
C VAL A 339 -5.22 8.73 -1.65
N ASP A 340 -3.98 9.11 -1.33
CA ASP A 340 -3.45 10.43 -1.60
C ASP A 340 -3.60 10.85 -3.08
N ALA A 341 -4.07 12.08 -3.32
CA ALA A 341 -4.29 12.62 -4.66
C ALA A 341 -3.03 12.63 -5.55
N ALA A 342 -1.82 12.65 -4.97
CA ALA A 342 -0.56 12.52 -5.70
C ALA A 342 -0.44 11.16 -6.43
N VAL A 343 -1.08 10.11 -5.91
CA VAL A 343 -1.11 8.79 -6.55
C VAL A 343 -1.93 8.85 -7.85
N HIS A 344 -2.99 9.66 -7.93
CA HIS A 344 -3.81 9.78 -9.14
C HIS A 344 -3.03 10.33 -10.33
N LYS A 345 -2.24 11.38 -10.09
CA LYS A 345 -1.37 11.98 -11.11
C LYS A 345 -0.31 11.00 -11.58
N THR A 346 0.20 10.20 -10.65
CA THR A 346 1.17 9.13 -10.92
C THR A 346 0.57 8.04 -11.82
N LEU A 347 -0.58 7.47 -11.43
CA LEU A 347 -1.25 6.39 -12.17
C LEU A 347 -1.60 6.79 -13.61
N SER A 348 -1.89 8.06 -13.85
CA SER A 348 -2.20 8.55 -15.20
C SER A 348 -0.99 8.61 -16.13
N ASN A 349 0.23 8.69 -15.59
CA ASN A 349 1.45 8.90 -16.38
C ASN A 349 2.47 7.77 -16.24
N ILE A 350 2.25 6.81 -15.32
CA ILE A 350 3.23 5.77 -15.00
C ILE A 350 3.64 4.93 -16.22
N HIS A 351 2.66 4.45 -16.99
CA HIS A 351 2.91 3.66 -18.20
C HIS A 351 3.63 4.50 -19.26
N LYS A 352 3.12 5.71 -19.55
CA LYS A 352 3.72 6.65 -20.51
C LYS A 352 5.17 6.98 -20.17
N THR A 353 5.47 7.15 -18.88
CA THR A 353 6.84 7.40 -18.39
C THR A 353 7.74 6.20 -18.62
N GLY A 354 7.26 4.99 -18.30
CA GLY A 354 7.99 3.74 -18.56
C GLY A 354 8.32 3.54 -20.04
N VAL A 355 7.33 3.73 -20.93
CA VAL A 355 7.52 3.63 -22.39
C VAL A 355 8.52 4.66 -22.89
N ALA A 356 8.40 5.92 -22.46
CA ALA A 356 9.34 6.97 -22.84
C ALA A 356 10.77 6.66 -22.38
N GLN A 357 10.94 6.12 -21.17
CA GLN A 357 12.25 5.74 -20.64
C GLN A 357 12.86 4.53 -21.35
N TYR A 358 12.04 3.50 -21.63
CA TYR A 358 12.46 2.34 -22.41
C TYR A 358 12.91 2.75 -23.81
N ASN A 359 12.08 3.51 -24.54
CA ASN A 359 12.41 3.98 -25.89
C ASN A 359 13.67 4.84 -25.89
N LYS A 360 13.82 5.75 -24.91
CA LYS A 360 15.02 6.56 -24.75
C LYS A 360 16.25 5.68 -24.47
N PHE A 361 16.13 4.65 -23.65
CA PHE A 361 17.21 3.71 -23.38
C PHE A 361 17.63 2.97 -24.65
N MET A 362 16.67 2.39 -25.39
CA MET A 362 16.93 1.70 -26.65
C MET A 362 17.67 2.61 -27.65
N GLN A 363 17.16 3.83 -27.85
CA GLN A 363 17.75 4.80 -28.78
C GLN A 363 19.15 5.25 -28.36
N GLU A 364 19.34 5.68 -27.12
CA GLU A 364 20.65 6.20 -26.67
C GLU A 364 21.72 5.11 -26.49
N ARG A 365 21.33 3.87 -26.20
CA ARG A 365 22.28 2.81 -25.79
C ARG A 365 22.49 1.72 -26.83
N LEU A 366 21.45 1.31 -27.56
CA LEU A 366 21.49 0.13 -28.43
C LEU A 366 21.40 0.47 -29.91
N VAL A 367 20.79 1.61 -30.27
CA VAL A 367 20.69 2.10 -31.65
C VAL A 367 21.79 3.12 -31.95
N ASN A 368 21.73 4.30 -31.33
CA ASN A 368 22.65 5.41 -31.62
C ASN A 368 23.98 5.29 -30.84
N MET A 369 24.02 4.43 -29.82
CA MET A 369 25.20 4.18 -28.97
C MET A 369 25.86 5.45 -28.41
N THR A 370 25.06 6.49 -28.12
CA THR A 370 25.56 7.78 -27.61
C THR A 370 26.00 7.72 -26.15
N LYS A 371 25.63 6.67 -25.42
CA LYS A 371 26.03 6.42 -24.04
C LYS A 371 26.24 4.91 -23.81
N PRO A 372 27.09 4.51 -22.86
CA PRO A 372 27.31 3.09 -22.56
C PRO A 372 26.11 2.46 -21.84
N VAL A 373 25.85 1.17 -22.07
CA VAL A 373 24.77 0.39 -21.43
C VAL A 373 24.86 0.44 -19.90
N SER A 374 26.08 0.50 -19.36
CA SER A 374 26.36 0.59 -17.91
C SER A 374 26.05 1.95 -17.30
N ALA A 375 25.82 3.00 -18.10
CA ALA A 375 25.54 4.33 -17.60
C ALA A 375 24.32 4.33 -16.65
N PRO A 376 24.31 5.21 -15.63
CA PRO A 376 23.18 5.33 -14.70
C PRO A 376 21.87 5.57 -15.44
N ILE A 377 20.80 4.91 -14.96
CA ILE A 377 19.43 5.12 -15.40
C ILE A 377 18.73 5.91 -14.30
N TRP A 378 17.88 6.86 -14.68
CA TRP A 378 17.13 7.67 -13.71
C TRP A 378 16.05 6.83 -13.00
N ARG A 379 15.85 7.07 -11.70
CA ARG A 379 14.77 6.44 -10.92
C ARG A 379 13.58 7.38 -10.81
N ASN A 380 12.38 6.85 -11.01
CA ASN A 380 11.15 7.62 -10.91
C ASN A 380 10.75 7.89 -9.46
N ASN A 381 10.93 6.89 -8.58
CA ASN A 381 10.51 6.94 -7.17
C ASN A 381 9.06 7.43 -7.01
N PHE A 382 8.17 6.92 -7.86
CA PHE A 382 6.76 7.31 -7.88
C PHE A 382 6.11 7.16 -6.51
N ILE A 383 5.24 8.12 -6.15
CA ILE A 383 4.39 8.01 -4.97
C ILE A 383 3.24 7.06 -5.34
N LEU A 384 3.34 5.83 -4.86
CA LEU A 384 2.30 4.79 -4.97
C LEU A 384 1.49 4.71 -3.67
N ILE A 385 0.48 3.83 -3.63
CA ILE A 385 -0.37 3.64 -2.43
C ILE A 385 0.49 3.37 -1.18
N ALA A 386 1.50 2.50 -1.29
CA ALA A 386 2.43 2.22 -0.21
C ALA A 386 3.47 3.33 0.07
N GLY A 387 3.71 4.22 -0.90
CA GLY A 387 4.66 5.33 -0.83
C GLY A 387 4.08 6.63 -0.26
N ALA A 388 2.75 6.79 -0.28
CA ALA A 388 2.05 7.88 0.40
C ALA A 388 2.29 7.86 1.92
N LYS A 389 2.62 6.69 2.47
CA LYS A 389 3.14 6.56 3.82
C LYS A 389 4.63 6.87 3.79
N ARG A 390 5.04 8.08 4.21
CA ARG A 390 6.39 8.25 4.77
C ARG A 390 6.54 7.19 5.86
N LYS A 391 7.27 6.09 5.59
CA LYS A 391 7.66 5.15 6.64
C LYS A 391 8.39 5.96 7.69
N LYS A 392 7.75 6.20 8.84
CA LYS A 392 8.46 6.63 10.04
C LYS A 392 9.52 5.56 10.26
N ARG A 393 10.80 5.93 10.18
CA ARG A 393 11.88 5.07 10.68
C ARG A 393 11.48 4.65 12.09
N SER A 394 11.62 3.37 12.44
CA SER A 394 11.33 2.91 13.79
C SER A 394 12.13 3.76 14.78
N THR A 395 11.57 4.06 15.95
CA THR A 395 12.20 4.88 17.00
C THR A 395 13.66 4.48 17.27
N PRO A 396 14.04 3.17 17.26
CA PRO A 396 15.45 2.76 17.36
C PRO A 396 16.30 3.14 16.14
N GLN A 397 15.83 2.95 14.91
CA GLN A 397 16.57 3.30 13.70
C GLN A 397 16.74 4.81 13.52
N TYR A 398 15.75 5.60 13.94
CA TYR A 398 15.86 7.05 13.98
C TYR A 398 16.93 7.49 14.98
N ARG A 399 16.88 6.98 16.22
CA ARG A 399 17.89 7.27 17.26
C ARG A 399 19.30 6.91 16.81
N ILE A 400 19.50 5.74 16.19
CA ILE A 400 20.81 5.34 15.66
C ILE A 400 21.28 6.31 14.55
N SER A 401 20.38 6.74 13.66
CA SER A 401 20.73 7.70 12.61
C SER A 401 21.04 9.10 13.17
N SER A 402 20.30 9.55 14.19
CA SER A 402 20.57 10.83 14.88
C SER A 402 21.91 10.76 15.58
N LEU A 403 22.16 9.74 16.40
CA LEU A 403 23.43 9.54 17.09
C LEU A 403 24.61 9.48 16.13
N LYS A 404 24.46 8.82 14.96
CA LYS A 404 25.50 8.83 13.92
C LYS A 404 25.76 10.24 13.39
N SER A 405 24.70 11.02 13.13
CA SER A 405 24.81 12.41 12.68
C SER A 405 25.48 13.29 13.75
N ASP A 406 25.10 13.12 15.01
CA ASP A 406 25.66 13.86 16.15
C ASP A 406 27.14 13.53 16.32
N CYS A 407 27.53 12.25 16.22
CA CYS A 407 28.95 11.84 16.21
C CYS A 407 29.72 12.45 15.03
N TYR A 408 29.11 12.60 13.85
CA TYR A 408 29.76 13.23 12.70
C TYR A 408 29.95 14.74 12.89
N VAL A 409 28.96 15.43 13.44
CA VAL A 409 29.05 16.87 13.75
C VAL A 409 30.10 17.09 14.83
N PHE A 410 30.07 16.29 15.90
CA PHE A 410 31.02 16.37 17.00
C PHE A 410 32.47 16.13 16.53
N SER A 411 32.71 15.10 15.74
CA SER A 411 34.06 14.80 15.21
C SER A 411 34.58 15.92 14.32
N ARG A 412 33.75 16.49 13.44
CA ARG A 412 34.14 17.62 12.58
C ARG A 412 34.44 18.89 13.38
N LEU A 413 33.61 19.19 14.38
CA LEU A 413 33.77 20.41 15.19
C LEU A 413 34.94 20.28 16.18
N TYR A 414 35.19 19.09 16.73
CA TYR A 414 36.39 18.80 17.51
C TYR A 414 37.66 19.06 16.69
N VAL A 415 37.73 18.53 15.46
CA VAL A 415 38.86 18.77 14.54
C VAL A 415 39.00 20.26 14.21
N ALA A 416 37.88 20.97 14.01
CA ALA A 416 37.88 22.41 13.76
C ALA A 416 38.38 23.22 14.96
N CYS A 417 38.02 22.83 16.19
CA CYS A 417 38.51 23.48 17.41
C CYS A 417 40.02 23.29 17.58
N GLN A 418 40.54 22.10 17.25
CA GLN A 418 41.98 21.81 17.29
C GLN A 418 42.79 22.62 16.25
N THR A 419 42.22 22.88 15.07
CA THR A 419 42.90 23.62 13.99
C THR A 419 42.76 25.14 14.10
N ARG A 420 41.77 25.65 14.84
CA ARG A 420 41.45 27.08 14.93
C ARG A 420 41.65 27.69 16.33
N ASN A 421 42.31 26.99 17.26
CA ASN A 421 42.43 27.42 18.67
C ASN A 421 41.07 27.74 19.33
N GLY A 422 40.03 26.95 19.02
CA GLY A 422 38.72 27.09 19.64
C GLY A 422 38.67 26.41 21.02
N GLY A 423 38.13 27.09 22.04
CA GLY A 423 37.99 26.55 23.40
C GLY A 423 36.86 25.52 23.50
N LEU A 424 37.18 24.32 24.01
CA LEU A 424 36.18 23.26 24.23
C LEU A 424 35.13 23.64 25.29
N THR A 425 35.48 24.47 26.27
CA THR A 425 34.55 24.91 27.32
C THR A 425 33.43 25.79 26.78
N ASP A 426 33.77 26.79 25.97
CA ASP A 426 32.79 27.63 25.26
C ASP A 426 31.98 26.82 24.25
N PHE A 427 32.58 25.79 23.65
CA PHE A 427 31.82 24.89 22.79
C PHE A 427 30.69 24.22 23.58
N PHE A 428 30.97 23.61 24.73
CA PHE A 428 29.95 22.90 25.51
C PHE A 428 28.94 23.80 26.26
N SER A 429 29.12 25.13 26.28
CA SER A 429 28.12 26.04 26.85
C SER A 429 26.89 26.27 25.96
N TYR A 430 26.92 25.81 24.70
CA TYR A 430 25.82 25.95 23.75
C TYR A 430 25.25 24.61 23.30
N GLU A 431 23.97 24.59 22.95
CA GLU A 431 23.29 23.44 22.36
C GLU A 431 23.71 23.27 20.88
N ASN A 432 24.88 22.66 20.63
CA ASN A 432 25.48 22.49 19.28
C ASN A 432 24.82 21.41 18.40
N GLN A 433 23.51 21.25 18.51
CA GLN A 433 22.73 20.35 17.69
C GLN A 433 21.95 21.13 16.64
N SER A 434 21.53 20.47 15.56
CA SER A 434 20.68 21.10 14.53
C SER A 434 19.32 21.55 15.06
N ALA A 435 18.89 21.02 16.20
CA ALA A 435 17.71 21.46 16.94
C ALA A 435 18.01 21.48 18.45
N PRO A 436 17.60 22.54 19.18
CA PRO A 436 17.88 22.69 20.61
C PRO A 436 17.15 21.61 21.46
N PRO A 437 17.85 20.76 22.24
CA PRO A 437 17.24 19.70 23.06
C PRO A 437 16.28 20.19 24.15
N SER A 438 16.44 21.44 24.60
CA SER A 438 15.54 22.11 25.54
C SER A 438 14.14 22.31 24.96
N LEU A 439 14.05 22.66 23.67
CA LEU A 439 12.80 22.92 22.97
C LEU A 439 12.35 21.76 22.08
N SER A 440 13.25 20.83 21.76
CA SER A 440 13.01 19.75 20.80
C SER A 440 13.44 18.37 21.30
N CYS A 441 12.75 17.36 20.81
CA CYS A 441 13.12 15.95 20.93
C CYS A 441 13.02 15.36 19.51
N ASP A 442 14.12 14.81 18.99
CA ASP A 442 14.17 14.24 17.64
C ASP A 442 13.85 15.26 16.52
N GLY A 443 14.32 16.50 16.66
CA GLY A 443 14.06 17.59 15.70
C GLY A 443 12.60 18.07 15.67
N ARG A 444 11.83 17.78 16.73
CA ARG A 444 10.41 18.14 16.86
C ARG A 444 10.14 18.81 18.20
N MET A 445 9.14 19.68 18.29
CA MET A 445 8.77 20.36 19.54
C MET A 445 8.54 19.37 20.70
N ARG A 446 9.16 19.65 21.85
CA ARG A 446 9.01 18.91 23.11
C ARG A 446 7.60 19.15 23.66
N VAL A 447 6.91 18.08 24.10
CA VAL A 447 5.52 18.15 24.59
C VAL A 447 5.52 17.99 26.11
N SER A 448 4.78 18.85 26.83
CA SER A 448 4.60 18.78 28.28
C SER A 448 3.38 17.94 28.68
N ASN A 449 3.34 17.48 29.94
CA ASN A 449 2.17 16.81 30.50
C ASN A 449 1.21 17.84 31.12
N LYS A 450 0.27 18.35 30.31
CA LYS A 450 -0.68 19.40 30.70
C LYS A 450 -1.59 19.00 31.87
N SER A 451 -1.95 17.72 32.00
CA SER A 451 -2.86 17.26 33.05
C SER A 451 -2.28 17.42 34.45
N GLY A 452 -0.95 17.47 34.60
CA GLY A 452 -0.30 17.69 35.89
C GLY A 452 -0.61 19.05 36.52
N LEU A 453 -1.13 20.01 35.75
CA LEU A 453 -1.58 21.29 36.28
C LEU A 453 -2.90 21.16 37.08
N LEU A 454 -3.76 20.19 36.75
CA LEU A 454 -4.97 19.92 37.54
C LEU A 454 -4.62 19.38 38.93
N GLU A 455 -3.63 18.50 39.03
CA GLU A 455 -3.13 17.96 40.31
C GLU A 455 -2.66 19.10 41.25
N CYS A 456 -2.20 20.22 40.69
CA CYS A 456 -1.81 21.40 41.47
C CYS A 456 -3.00 22.29 41.87
N LEU A 457 -4.14 22.20 41.18
CA LEU A 457 -5.34 23.02 41.42
C LEU A 457 -6.36 22.31 42.32
N GLU A 458 -6.41 20.97 42.31
CA GLU A 458 -7.30 20.16 43.16
C GLU A 458 -7.28 20.55 44.66
N PRO A 459 -6.13 20.83 45.29
CA PRO A 459 -6.09 21.22 46.72
C PRO A 459 -6.77 22.57 47.03
N LEU A 460 -7.08 23.39 46.03
CA LEU A 460 -7.66 24.72 46.19
C LEU A 460 -9.20 24.70 46.15
N GLN A 461 -9.82 23.54 45.98
CA GLN A 461 -11.27 23.38 45.92
C GLN A 461 -11.93 23.56 47.30
N THR A 462 -12.92 24.46 47.40
CA THR A 462 -13.61 24.80 48.66
C THR A 462 -14.98 24.12 48.85
N SER A 463 -15.53 23.42 47.83
CA SER A 463 -16.82 22.72 47.93
C SER A 463 -16.90 21.48 47.02
N SER A 464 -17.48 20.38 47.51
CA SER A 464 -17.58 19.08 46.81
C SER A 464 -18.98 18.71 46.30
N ALA A 465 -20.01 19.55 46.53
CA ALA A 465 -21.38 19.18 46.17
C ALA A 465 -21.71 19.58 44.72
N VAL A 466 -21.67 18.63 43.79
CA VAL A 466 -22.20 18.82 42.42
C VAL A 466 -23.74 18.92 42.49
N PRO A 467 -24.37 19.97 41.96
CA PRO A 467 -25.83 20.09 41.97
C PRO A 467 -26.50 18.94 41.22
N THR A 468 -27.54 18.31 41.81
CA THR A 468 -28.29 17.20 41.19
C THR A 468 -29.14 17.62 40.00
N VAL A 469 -29.57 18.90 39.97
CA VAL A 469 -30.31 19.51 38.85
C VAL A 469 -29.69 20.86 38.54
N THR A 470 -29.42 21.10 37.26
CA THR A 470 -28.78 22.32 36.75
C THR A 470 -29.73 23.05 35.82
N ASP A 471 -29.59 24.37 35.70
CA ASP A 471 -30.38 25.15 34.77
C ASP A 471 -29.89 24.90 33.33
N MET A 472 -28.57 24.76 33.19
CA MET A 472 -27.90 24.45 31.93
C MET A 472 -26.73 23.48 32.12
N THR A 473 -26.48 22.64 31.12
CA THR A 473 -25.21 21.90 30.99
C THR A 473 -24.52 22.21 29.67
N ILE A 474 -23.20 22.42 29.71
CA ILE A 474 -22.32 22.56 28.55
C ILE A 474 -21.43 21.32 28.48
N LEU A 475 -21.52 20.60 27.36
CA LEU A 475 -20.74 19.41 27.09
C LEU A 475 -19.61 19.72 26.10
N ASP A 476 -18.40 19.34 26.47
CA ASP A 476 -17.29 19.18 25.54
C ASP A 476 -17.55 17.94 24.67
N GLY A 477 -17.95 18.17 23.42
CA GLY A 477 -18.34 17.11 22.49
C GLY A 477 -17.20 16.14 22.17
N ALA A 478 -15.96 16.64 22.08
CA ALA A 478 -14.79 15.79 21.83
C ALA A 478 -14.51 14.88 23.04
N ALA A 479 -14.64 15.41 24.26
CA ALA A 479 -14.54 14.60 25.49
C ALA A 479 -15.64 13.53 25.56
N VAL A 480 -16.88 13.89 25.26
CA VAL A 480 -18.03 12.96 25.27
C VAL A 480 -17.84 11.82 24.27
N VAL A 481 -17.30 12.09 23.07
CA VAL A 481 -17.03 11.04 22.06
C VAL A 481 -15.91 10.09 22.49
N ASN A 482 -14.91 10.57 23.20
CA ASN A 482 -13.85 9.72 23.74
C ASN A 482 -14.36 8.82 24.89
N MET A 483 -15.27 9.35 25.70
CA MET A 483 -15.92 8.63 26.80
C MET A 483 -16.90 7.57 26.29
N LEU A 484 -17.75 7.91 25.31
CA LEU A 484 -18.79 7.05 24.78
C LEU A 484 -18.28 6.20 23.62
N ARG A 485 -17.64 5.08 23.92
CA ARG A 485 -17.19 4.13 22.89
C ARG A 485 -18.38 3.41 22.24
N PRO A 486 -18.32 3.01 20.96
CA PRO A 486 -19.47 2.45 20.24
C PRO A 486 -19.98 1.08 20.72
N GLY A 487 -19.20 0.33 21.50
CA GLY A 487 -19.62 -0.97 22.02
C GLY A 487 -19.97 -1.97 20.91
N SER A 488 -21.19 -2.51 20.95
CA SER A 488 -21.73 -3.48 19.99
C SER A 488 -22.37 -2.87 18.73
N ALA A 489 -22.35 -1.54 18.60
CA ALA A 489 -22.88 -0.87 17.41
C ALA A 489 -22.12 -1.31 16.14
N LYS A 490 -22.84 -1.52 15.03
CA LYS A 490 -22.25 -1.94 13.76
C LYS A 490 -22.04 -0.77 12.81
N THR A 491 -22.97 0.18 12.78
CA THR A 491 -22.95 1.36 11.90
C THR A 491 -22.88 2.67 12.69
N PHE A 492 -22.57 3.79 12.03
CA PHE A 492 -22.61 5.11 12.69
C PHE A 492 -24.03 5.50 13.13
N ALA A 493 -25.07 5.07 12.41
CA ALA A 493 -26.46 5.22 12.85
C ALA A 493 -26.75 4.43 14.14
N ASP A 494 -26.29 3.17 14.21
CA ASP A 494 -26.42 2.36 15.42
C ASP A 494 -25.71 3.03 16.60
N TYR A 495 -24.50 3.55 16.40
CA TYR A 495 -23.76 4.24 17.45
C TYR A 495 -24.48 5.51 17.93
N ALA A 496 -25.04 6.28 17.02
CA ALA A 496 -25.83 7.45 17.39
C ALA A 496 -27.04 7.06 18.25
N ASN A 497 -27.85 6.11 17.78
CA ASN A 497 -29.12 5.75 18.39
C ASN A 497 -28.98 4.91 19.67
N GLN A 498 -27.99 4.02 19.74
CA GLN A 498 -27.85 3.06 20.85
C GLN A 498 -26.96 3.60 21.99
N VAL A 499 -26.08 4.57 21.71
CA VAL A 499 -25.07 5.03 22.69
C VAL A 499 -25.16 6.54 22.91
N PHE A 500 -25.02 7.33 21.84
CA PHE A 500 -24.87 8.78 21.99
C PHE A 500 -26.16 9.49 22.39
N ILE A 501 -27.28 9.20 21.72
CA ILE A 501 -28.58 9.82 22.00
C ILE A 501 -29.10 9.43 23.40
N PRO A 502 -29.02 8.15 23.85
CA PRO A 502 -29.40 7.79 25.21
C PRO A 502 -28.63 8.57 26.29
N TYR A 503 -27.34 8.82 26.09
CA TYR A 503 -26.54 9.64 27.01
C TYR A 503 -27.00 11.10 27.04
N VAL A 504 -27.33 11.68 25.88
CA VAL A 504 -27.87 13.04 25.78
C VAL A 504 -29.22 13.14 26.47
N MET A 505 -30.11 12.16 26.27
CA MET A 505 -31.41 12.09 26.94
C MET A 505 -31.29 11.99 28.46
N GLN A 506 -30.37 11.16 28.96
CA GLN A 506 -30.08 11.06 30.39
C GLN A 506 -29.55 12.40 30.94
N THR A 507 -28.68 13.09 30.19
CA THR A 507 -28.19 14.41 30.59
C THR A 507 -29.34 15.43 30.64
N LEU A 508 -30.24 15.39 29.66
CA LEU A 508 -31.42 16.26 29.62
C LEU A 508 -32.37 16.03 30.80
N GLN A 509 -32.40 14.86 31.44
CA GLN A 509 -33.22 14.65 32.65
C GLN A 509 -32.78 15.54 33.82
N ASN A 510 -31.48 15.83 33.93
CA ASN A 510 -30.89 16.61 35.02
C ASN A 510 -30.73 18.11 34.71
N VAL A 511 -31.21 18.55 33.55
CA VAL A 511 -31.15 19.94 33.08
C VAL A 511 -32.56 20.50 33.01
N SER A 512 -32.83 21.68 33.57
CA SER A 512 -34.18 22.26 33.49
C SER A 512 -34.45 23.04 32.19
N HIS A 513 -33.48 23.78 31.66
CA HIS A 513 -33.70 24.69 30.52
C HIS A 513 -32.91 24.37 29.24
N ARG A 514 -31.58 24.24 29.32
CA ARG A 514 -30.71 24.29 28.12
C ARG A 514 -29.52 23.32 28.16
N LEU A 515 -29.28 22.62 27.05
CA LEU A 515 -28.09 21.77 26.86
C LEU A 515 -27.29 22.24 25.65
N ASP A 516 -26.00 22.50 25.86
CA ASP A 516 -25.09 22.89 24.79
C ASP A 516 -24.03 21.82 24.53
N VAL A 517 -23.80 21.48 23.26
CA VAL A 517 -22.72 20.57 22.84
C VAL A 517 -21.76 21.32 21.92
N VAL A 518 -20.54 21.54 22.41
CA VAL A 518 -19.51 22.30 21.71
C VAL A 518 -18.47 21.34 21.13
N TRP A 519 -18.20 21.45 19.84
CA TRP A 519 -17.27 20.59 19.10
C TRP A 519 -16.04 21.40 18.68
N ASP A 520 -14.88 20.74 18.62
CA ASP A 520 -13.68 21.32 18.01
C ASP A 520 -13.91 21.60 16.51
N CYS A 521 -13.27 22.66 16.01
CA CYS A 521 -13.26 23.03 14.60
C CYS A 521 -11.83 22.87 14.05
N TYR A 522 -11.52 21.73 13.43
CA TYR A 522 -10.18 21.44 12.94
C TYR A 522 -9.84 22.24 11.67
N ARG A 523 -8.87 23.15 11.79
CA ARG A 523 -8.36 23.96 10.68
C ARG A 523 -7.04 23.44 10.14
N SER A 524 -6.85 23.50 8.82
CA SER A 524 -5.64 23.03 8.15
C SER A 524 -4.43 23.97 8.33
N ASP A 525 -4.66 25.24 8.63
CA ASP A 525 -3.67 26.31 8.82
C ASP A 525 -3.25 26.53 10.29
N SER A 526 -3.57 25.58 11.18
CA SER A 526 -3.34 25.72 12.62
C SER A 526 -1.90 25.49 13.08
N LEU A 527 -1.44 26.28 14.05
CA LEU A 527 -0.20 26.03 14.81
C LEU A 527 -0.21 24.68 15.54
N LYS A 528 -1.40 24.13 15.87
CA LYS A 528 -1.55 22.80 16.50
C LYS A 528 -1.59 21.64 15.49
N ALA A 529 -1.59 21.91 14.19
CA ALA A 529 -1.55 20.89 13.15
C ALA A 529 -0.35 19.94 13.31
N PHE A 530 0.81 20.44 13.75
CA PHE A 530 2.01 19.64 14.01
C PHE A 530 1.84 18.62 15.15
N THR A 531 1.17 19.01 16.23
CA THR A 531 0.87 18.12 17.37
C THR A 531 -0.12 17.02 16.96
N ARG A 532 -1.01 17.32 16.01
CA ARG A 532 -1.98 16.37 15.43
C ARG A 532 -1.30 15.42 14.43
N GLU A 533 -0.38 15.92 13.60
CA GLU A 533 0.47 15.09 12.72
C GLU A 533 1.29 14.05 13.52
N ARG A 534 1.72 14.40 14.74
CA ARG A 534 2.37 13.47 15.69
C ARG A 534 1.45 12.34 16.17
N ARG A 535 0.17 12.63 16.40
CA ARG A 535 -0.85 11.66 16.86
C ARG A 535 -1.16 10.60 15.78
N GLY A 536 -0.90 10.91 14.51
CA GLY A 536 -0.86 9.96 13.40
C GLY A 536 -1.74 10.40 12.24
N LEU A 537 -1.21 10.29 11.01
CA LEU A 537 -1.99 10.30 9.78
C LEU A 537 -2.70 8.94 9.68
N GLU A 538 -3.81 8.82 10.41
CA GLU A 538 -4.67 7.64 10.31
C GLU A 538 -5.62 7.77 9.13
N LYS A 539 -6.02 6.61 8.61
CA LYS A 539 -6.82 6.50 7.39
C LYS A 539 -8.15 7.27 7.52
N ARG A 540 -8.45 8.12 6.53
CA ARG A 540 -9.71 8.83 6.43
C ARG A 540 -10.81 7.83 6.09
N LYS A 541 -11.81 7.71 6.95
CA LYS A 541 -12.98 6.85 6.78
C LYS A 541 -14.21 7.74 6.69
N ARG A 542 -15.03 7.54 5.65
CA ARG A 542 -16.26 8.31 5.46
C ARG A 542 -17.25 8.04 6.60
N VAL A 543 -17.96 9.08 7.04
CA VAL A 543 -19.01 8.97 8.07
C VAL A 543 -20.38 9.22 7.44
N THR A 544 -21.12 8.15 7.13
CA THR A 544 -22.54 8.17 6.77
C THR A 544 -23.32 7.22 7.69
N PRO A 545 -24.67 7.37 7.81
CA PRO A 545 -25.47 6.51 8.68
C PRO A 545 -25.21 4.99 8.47
N GLU A 546 -25.08 4.56 7.22
CA GLU A 546 -24.95 3.16 6.79
C GLU A 546 -23.51 2.64 6.85
N THR A 547 -22.52 3.53 7.01
CA THR A 547 -21.11 3.11 7.02
C THR A 547 -20.80 2.29 8.26
N VAL A 548 -20.19 1.12 8.06
CA VAL A 548 -19.75 0.23 9.15
C VAL A 548 -18.70 0.93 10.01
N LEU A 549 -18.80 0.81 11.34
CA LEU A 549 -17.86 1.43 12.27
C LEU A 549 -16.43 0.87 12.12
N PRO A 550 -15.40 1.66 12.43
CA PRO A 550 -14.02 1.18 12.46
C PRO A 550 -13.80 0.21 13.63
N SER A 551 -13.10 -0.90 13.37
CA SER A 551 -12.73 -1.87 14.41
C SER A 551 -11.79 -1.28 15.47
N GLN A 552 -10.99 -0.27 15.11
CA GLN A 552 -10.12 0.48 16.02
C GLN A 552 -10.62 1.92 16.21
N TRP A 553 -11.56 2.13 17.15
CA TRP A 553 -12.15 3.45 17.44
C TRP A 553 -11.11 4.53 17.79
N GLY A 554 -10.12 4.17 18.62
CA GLY A 554 -9.06 5.10 19.03
C GLY A 554 -8.19 5.56 17.86
N SER A 555 -7.95 4.70 16.87
CA SER A 555 -7.21 5.05 15.65
C SER A 555 -8.04 5.94 14.72
N PHE A 556 -9.34 5.65 14.59
CA PHE A 556 -10.26 6.48 13.81
C PHE A 556 -10.34 7.92 14.33
N LEU A 557 -10.37 8.12 15.65
CA LEU A 557 -10.38 9.43 16.30
C LEU A 557 -9.02 10.15 16.24
N ARG A 558 -7.98 9.62 15.58
CA ARG A 558 -6.72 10.36 15.39
C ARG A 558 -6.71 11.22 14.13
N ALA A 559 -7.56 10.91 13.15
CA ALA A 559 -7.63 11.66 11.90
C ALA A 559 -8.61 12.85 12.02
N ASP A 560 -8.11 14.07 11.80
CA ASP A 560 -8.90 15.30 11.95
C ASP A 560 -10.14 15.30 11.04
N ALA A 561 -10.00 14.86 9.78
CA ALA A 561 -11.12 14.76 8.84
C ALA A 561 -12.22 13.80 9.32
N ASN A 562 -11.86 12.70 9.99
CA ASN A 562 -12.84 11.76 10.54
C ASN A 562 -13.61 12.40 11.69
N LYS A 563 -12.92 13.14 12.56
CA LYS A 563 -13.57 13.88 13.64
C LYS A 563 -14.49 14.96 13.10
N THR A 564 -14.05 15.76 12.12
CA THR A 564 -14.88 16.79 11.50
C THR A 564 -16.18 16.21 10.95
N GLN A 565 -16.10 15.09 10.22
CA GLN A 565 -17.30 14.42 9.70
C GLN A 565 -18.16 13.81 10.83
N LEU A 566 -17.55 13.17 11.83
CA LEU A 566 -18.27 12.59 12.97
C LEU A 566 -19.00 13.65 13.79
N PHE A 567 -18.36 14.79 14.06
CA PHE A 567 -18.92 15.88 14.86
C PHE A 567 -20.07 16.53 14.10
N ALA A 568 -19.91 16.79 12.80
CA ALA A 568 -21.00 17.27 11.95
C ALA A 568 -22.18 16.27 11.89
N PHE A 569 -21.89 14.97 11.81
CA PHE A 569 -22.91 13.91 11.82
C PHE A 569 -23.69 13.90 13.14
N LYS A 570 -22.99 13.94 14.29
CA LYS A 570 -23.61 13.96 15.62
C LYS A 570 -24.37 15.24 15.89
N ALA A 571 -23.84 16.40 15.48
CA ALA A 571 -24.53 17.69 15.61
C ALA A 571 -25.90 17.66 14.92
N ARG A 572 -25.98 17.11 13.70
CA ARG A 572 -27.26 16.93 13.00
C ARG A 572 -28.18 15.92 13.70
N TYR A 573 -27.63 14.82 14.22
CA TYR A 573 -28.40 13.83 14.98
C TYR A 573 -28.94 14.38 16.32
N LEU A 574 -28.26 15.34 16.95
CA LEU A 574 -28.79 16.00 18.15
C LEU A 574 -30.10 16.74 17.87
N LEU A 575 -30.29 17.25 16.64
CA LEU A 575 -31.51 17.97 16.27
C LEU A 575 -32.71 17.05 16.02
N THR A 576 -32.50 15.73 15.89
CA THR A 576 -33.60 14.77 15.77
C THR A 576 -34.20 14.39 17.13
N VAL A 577 -33.57 14.83 18.23
CA VAL A 577 -34.04 14.62 19.60
C VAL A 577 -35.31 15.44 19.86
N GLN A 578 -36.42 14.74 20.09
CA GLN A 578 -37.65 15.37 20.55
C GLN A 578 -37.49 15.77 22.03
N SER A 579 -37.37 17.07 22.29
CA SER A 579 -37.28 17.62 23.64
C SER A 579 -37.93 19.00 23.73
N GLU A 580 -38.62 19.27 24.83
CA GLU A 580 -39.11 20.61 25.16
C GLU A 580 -37.99 21.55 25.65
N LYS A 581 -36.80 21.02 25.94
CA LYS A 581 -35.63 21.79 26.38
C LYS A 581 -34.87 22.33 25.17
N LEU A 582 -34.16 23.44 25.35
CA LEU A 582 -33.34 24.03 24.30
C LEU A 582 -32.05 23.21 24.15
N ILE A 583 -31.77 22.75 22.93
CA ILE A 583 -30.51 22.07 22.57
C ILE A 583 -29.79 22.97 21.57
N VAL A 584 -28.57 23.36 21.91
CA VAL A 584 -27.68 24.13 21.03
C VAL A 584 -26.45 23.30 20.75
N THR A 585 -26.07 23.19 19.48
CA THR A 585 -24.85 22.49 19.09
C THR A 585 -24.13 23.27 18.03
N THR A 586 -22.83 23.09 18.01
CA THR A 586 -21.96 23.72 17.02
C THR A 586 -21.82 22.81 15.80
N GLN A 587 -21.68 23.36 14.60
CA GLN A 587 -21.44 22.59 13.38
C GLN A 587 -20.50 23.37 12.46
N GLY A 588 -19.21 23.04 12.52
CA GLY A 588 -18.20 23.76 11.74
C GLY A 588 -18.22 25.26 12.10
N PRO A 589 -18.39 26.17 11.12
CA PRO A 589 -18.43 27.61 11.34
C PRO A 589 -19.77 28.12 11.90
N ASP A 590 -20.79 27.27 12.06
CA ASP A 590 -22.15 27.66 12.44
C ASP A 590 -22.62 27.12 13.80
N VAL A 591 -23.67 27.74 14.34
CA VAL A 591 -24.42 27.27 15.52
C VAL A 591 -25.80 26.85 15.06
N ILE A 592 -26.22 25.65 15.46
CA ILE A 592 -27.54 25.11 15.15
C ILE A 592 -28.27 24.75 16.44
N SER A 593 -29.59 24.85 16.44
CA SER A 593 -30.42 24.59 17.62
C SER A 593 -31.72 23.91 17.23
N ASN A 594 -32.33 23.20 18.18
CA ASN A 594 -33.64 22.57 17.98
C ASN A 594 -34.81 23.58 18.03
N LYS A 595 -34.57 24.78 18.55
CA LYS A 595 -35.52 25.89 18.66
C LYS A 595 -34.87 27.21 18.20
N PRO A 596 -35.63 28.20 17.71
CA PRO A 596 -35.08 29.49 17.31
C PRO A 596 -34.42 30.21 18.50
N ILE A 597 -33.18 30.66 18.32
CA ILE A 597 -32.44 31.48 19.30
C ILE A 597 -31.66 32.58 18.58
N ASP A 598 -31.45 33.69 19.28
CA ASP A 598 -30.42 34.65 18.89
C ASP A 598 -29.05 34.00 19.08
N HIS A 599 -28.27 33.96 18.00
CA HIS A 599 -26.93 33.36 17.99
C HIS A 599 -25.86 34.38 17.58
N THR A 600 -26.20 35.69 17.56
CA THR A 600 -25.29 36.77 17.14
C THR A 600 -24.00 36.81 17.97
N ASN A 601 -24.07 36.43 19.25
CA ASN A 601 -22.91 36.34 20.15
C ASN A 601 -22.24 34.95 20.19
N LEU A 602 -22.77 33.97 19.46
CA LEU A 602 -22.27 32.58 19.41
C LEU A 602 -21.69 32.18 18.04
N SER A 603 -22.00 32.97 17.01
CA SER A 603 -21.61 32.81 15.60
C SER A 603 -20.89 34.08 15.12
N PRO A 604 -19.90 33.99 14.22
CA PRO A 604 -19.35 32.79 13.60
C PRO A 604 -18.45 31.98 14.55
N CYS A 605 -18.37 30.67 14.32
CA CYS A 605 -17.52 29.77 15.07
C CYS A 605 -16.07 29.85 14.59
N ASN A 606 -15.38 30.94 14.92
CA ASN A 606 -14.01 31.21 14.48
C ASN A 606 -12.92 30.60 15.39
N HIS A 607 -13.30 30.10 16.57
CA HIS A 607 -12.39 29.42 17.50
C HIS A 607 -12.14 27.97 17.05
N GLU A 608 -10.88 27.57 17.08
CA GLU A 608 -10.46 26.24 16.64
C GLU A 608 -10.78 25.13 17.65
N GLU A 609 -10.68 25.42 18.94
CA GLU A 609 -10.91 24.47 20.03
C GLU A 609 -12.21 24.79 20.77
N ALA A 610 -12.84 23.74 21.29
CA ALA A 610 -14.07 23.88 22.07
C ALA A 610 -13.85 24.68 23.37
N ASP A 611 -12.62 24.77 23.86
CA ASP A 611 -12.28 25.27 25.20
C ASP A 611 -12.72 26.72 25.48
N THR A 612 -12.16 27.67 24.73
CA THR A 612 -12.49 29.09 24.73
C THR A 612 -13.92 29.32 24.28
N ARG A 613 -14.42 28.45 23.41
CA ARG A 613 -15.77 28.55 22.89
C ARG A 613 -16.84 28.21 23.91
N MET A 614 -16.59 27.21 24.75
CA MET A 614 -17.48 26.87 25.87
C MET A 614 -17.67 28.07 26.81
N MET A 615 -16.69 28.98 26.92
CA MET A 615 -16.84 30.22 27.69
C MET A 615 -17.82 31.22 27.05
N LEU A 616 -17.92 31.27 25.71
CA LEU A 616 -18.94 32.07 25.02
C LEU A 616 -20.35 31.53 25.25
N HIS A 617 -20.50 30.19 25.21
CA HIS A 617 -21.75 29.53 25.54
C HIS A 617 -22.14 29.75 27.01
N LEU A 618 -21.17 29.75 27.93
CA LEU A 618 -21.36 30.10 29.33
C LEU A 618 -21.86 31.55 29.48
N ALA A 619 -21.19 32.51 28.84
CA ALA A 619 -21.55 33.93 28.92
C ALA A 619 -22.97 34.19 28.39
N HIS A 620 -23.31 33.62 27.23
CA HIS A 620 -24.67 33.73 26.67
C HIS A 620 -25.72 33.11 27.60
N ALA A 621 -25.41 31.99 28.26
CA ALA A 621 -26.37 31.35 29.13
C ALA A 621 -26.52 32.05 30.49
N ALA A 622 -25.48 32.72 30.97
CA ALA A 622 -25.49 33.45 32.24
C ALA A 622 -26.52 34.60 32.28
N GLU A 623 -27.00 35.07 31.11
CA GLU A 623 -28.09 36.05 31.03
C GLU A 623 -29.43 35.50 31.55
N HIS A 624 -29.62 34.18 31.53
CA HIS A 624 -30.92 33.54 31.82
C HIS A 624 -30.83 32.31 32.74
N CYS A 625 -29.63 31.77 32.98
CA CYS A 625 -29.38 30.58 33.80
C CYS A 625 -28.51 30.94 35.00
N ARG A 626 -28.79 30.35 36.17
CA ARG A 626 -28.02 30.61 37.41
C ARG A 626 -27.10 29.47 37.80
N ARG A 627 -27.51 28.21 37.54
CA ARG A 627 -26.72 27.00 37.83
C ARG A 627 -26.30 26.35 36.52
N ILE A 628 -25.03 26.54 36.14
CA ILE A 628 -24.47 26.04 34.88
C ILE A 628 -23.41 24.99 35.19
N LEU A 629 -23.53 23.81 34.60
CA LEU A 629 -22.55 22.74 34.71
C LEU A 629 -21.71 22.64 33.43
N ILE A 630 -20.39 22.71 33.55
CA ILE A 630 -19.47 22.46 32.44
C ILE A 630 -18.87 21.06 32.61
N ARG A 631 -19.02 20.20 31.60
CA ARG A 631 -18.44 18.85 31.59
C ARG A 631 -17.37 18.73 30.52
N THR A 632 -16.12 18.66 30.95
CA THR A 632 -14.93 18.52 30.10
C THR A 632 -13.89 17.62 30.78
N VAL A 633 -12.92 17.16 30.01
CA VAL A 633 -11.67 16.55 30.52
C VAL A 633 -10.45 17.39 30.16
N ASP A 634 -10.65 18.56 29.54
CA ASP A 634 -9.57 19.43 29.10
C ASP A 634 -9.21 20.45 30.20
N THR A 635 -7.94 20.42 30.60
CA THR A 635 -7.35 21.34 31.58
C THR A 635 -7.47 22.81 31.15
N ASP A 636 -7.44 23.12 29.83
CA ASP A 636 -7.57 24.53 29.39
C ASP A 636 -8.95 25.09 29.75
N VAL A 637 -10.02 24.29 29.65
CA VAL A 637 -11.37 24.73 30.03
C VAL A 637 -11.43 25.10 31.51
N VAL A 638 -10.81 24.31 32.38
CA VAL A 638 -10.78 24.57 33.82
C VAL A 638 -10.01 25.86 34.12
N VAL A 639 -8.81 26.02 33.54
CA VAL A 639 -7.98 27.22 33.72
C VAL A 639 -8.70 28.48 33.19
N LEU A 640 -9.31 28.38 32.01
CA LEU A 640 -10.10 29.46 31.42
C LEU A 640 -11.33 29.81 32.26
N SER A 641 -12.01 28.82 32.84
CA SER A 641 -13.16 29.07 33.74
C SER A 641 -12.73 29.85 34.99
N VAL A 642 -11.65 29.42 35.64
CA VAL A 642 -11.09 30.13 36.81
C VAL A 642 -10.67 31.57 36.45
N ALA A 643 -10.03 31.75 35.30
CA ALA A 643 -9.61 33.06 34.81
C ALA A 643 -10.78 33.96 34.39
N ALA A 644 -11.84 33.40 33.82
CA ALA A 644 -13.05 34.14 33.47
C ALA A 644 -13.77 34.63 34.74
N MET A 645 -13.82 33.80 35.77
CA MET A 645 -14.53 34.11 37.01
C MET A 645 -13.87 35.19 37.85
N THR A 646 -12.55 35.26 37.87
CA THR A 646 -11.83 36.38 38.49
C THR A 646 -12.15 37.73 37.82
N ARG A 647 -12.64 37.73 36.58
CA ARG A 647 -13.07 38.94 35.84
C ARG A 647 -14.58 39.21 35.96
N HIS A 648 -15.36 38.26 36.46
CA HIS A 648 -16.82 38.33 36.56
C HIS A 648 -17.29 37.93 37.98
N PRO A 649 -17.25 38.85 38.96
CA PRO A 649 -17.45 38.53 40.39
C PRO A 649 -18.86 38.05 40.77
N HIS A 650 -19.80 38.04 39.82
CA HIS A 650 -21.16 37.51 39.98
C HIS A 650 -21.26 36.00 39.71
N LEU A 651 -20.20 35.36 39.21
CA LEU A 651 -20.13 33.91 39.03
C LEU A 651 -19.41 33.27 40.22
N GLN A 652 -19.91 32.13 40.73
CA GLN A 652 -19.26 31.30 41.76
C GLN A 652 -19.05 29.87 41.23
N LEU A 653 -17.88 29.28 41.51
CA LEU A 653 -17.36 28.02 40.92
C LEU A 653 -17.69 26.83 41.81
#